data_AF-A0A562RXU4-F1
#
_entry.id   AF-A0A562RXU4-F1
#
_cell.length_a   1.000
_cell.length_b   1.000
_cell.length_c   1.000
_cell.angle_alpha   90.00
_cell.angle_beta   90.00
_cell.angle_gamma   90.00
#
_symmetry.space_group_name_H-M   'P 1'
#
loop_
_entity.id
_entity.type
_entity.pdbx_description
1 polymer ?
#
loop_
_entity_poly.entity_id
_entity_poly.type
_entity_poly.pdbx_seq_one_letter_code
_entity_poly.pdbx_strand_id
1 'polypeptide(L)'
;MKKIRAISLAAAGLASFMLLAGCWDSSSSSSAPPPSDRPKTSHFSGIVEDPPVKGATVELWEMGGKERLEICGASGDVFCTTVSGEDGFFSLLIRNDRMSEGPFKIVARGGEDTVTGKRIGSNAFESPLDLFSDKGLLAVTPLTTLVTKGMEDGKNADEAKNSVRRFLGLQDDTDVMALPSTSGIVQVRASLISDIITKSDKPAPFSDFDIDSTPLTGEDGKVDPVVLEALIADPKKRDEITSSNKAMVEADANDPAAVVLALKRQTLQGSLMASMESLFGNADENFDGHRQSYGHSAAILATSLLEHTAMPAHGLAVERVFRYVIDAYDLVSMELSQDQTTYDVHGPLVDGTLHADHLIKDGVSLGKDPRIPQLAASPYLYDIALPLLPHELLGNDNAKRINYYYNSNASRLYKAETMLGTVLDDNVNDRIRVQIVSGMAKVGYFDRAKEYIDFQMYLPAFKVDAWMGVARGYLPFDRNSDAIANLDKAFALQKKIISSTGAINTSNADTARLQQMAALYRRAGNNDKAEEVMDYIGIELLPVLTGTSHHGRLIVAFRNYADELLAYRQEDTSSKDFAAARIVLENMHLFSSVQPPNDTNGEKSYRARVYSLAETALRFAALGDRERVEAIIDEIEALRENDDLVSFPDTNPQRLNLTKERSWSFVDSMVEALAEAGSEEKAWALIDTIPDNEVRAKSSSYEAIINFLARDNRPDELLEVLETHVVGYRGNNVDTDQTAINRIGALTYVNLVVPRAGVIFAEAGNHAAAERMGDTALGEVRRMYPNGSTPLNMSRFKVERGYVKIARVYHLAGAHTRAVESLEEAEEVLARIADPAWRINALSATGRMWEMIGERERSRALFEEGREYLALVAKDHAPAVLALQYNDLARAAIGSGSADLAPGLILAGEDFADKIFSDATPEAQRENTLVTAAQRYRVLGSRAWEVRDMVTAQRIFSKGQNSAEKLASLSNKTREMGNLARAAGEAGLIEFAMEAALAVPLIHGPSAAIPGRYDTIGDVAALVVKQDDFPDTDIAWVDTDKDGRPDFFHPLATDEMIAESGLELDPDSNGNGIPDTEDMRPIFLP
;
A
#
# COMPACT_ATOMS: atom_id res chain seq x y z
N MET A 1 22.61 -30.10 3.81
CA MET A 1 21.35 -30.84 4.03
C MET A 1 20.09 -29.98 4.19
N LYS A 2 20.07 -28.85 4.93
CA LYS A 2 18.82 -28.08 5.21
C LYS A 2 18.44 -26.96 4.21
N LYS A 3 19.35 -26.48 3.34
CA LYS A 3 19.12 -25.35 2.41
C LYS A 3 18.30 -25.68 1.14
N ILE A 4 18.19 -26.96 0.77
CA ILE A 4 17.60 -27.42 -0.52
C ILE A 4 16.08 -27.71 -0.40
N ARG A 5 15.58 -27.92 0.82
CA ARG A 5 14.21 -28.40 1.09
C ARG A 5 13.09 -27.36 0.82
N ALA A 6 13.36 -26.06 0.91
CA ALA A 6 12.31 -25.02 0.86
C ALA A 6 12.00 -24.49 -0.56
N ILE A 7 12.99 -24.43 -1.45
CA ILE A 7 12.84 -23.79 -2.78
C ILE A 7 12.06 -24.71 -3.76
N SER A 8 12.05 -26.02 -3.51
CA SER A 8 11.34 -27.00 -4.34
C SER A 8 9.83 -27.05 -4.06
N LEU A 9 9.38 -26.88 -2.81
CA LEU A 9 7.94 -26.85 -2.46
C LEU A 9 7.20 -25.66 -3.09
N ALA A 10 7.81 -24.46 -3.11
CA ALA A 10 7.15 -23.25 -3.61
C ALA A 10 6.92 -23.26 -5.14
N ALA A 11 7.79 -23.94 -5.89
CA ALA A 11 7.75 -23.91 -7.36
C ALA A 11 7.00 -25.11 -7.98
N ALA A 12 6.83 -26.23 -7.28
CA ALA A 12 5.92 -27.30 -7.69
C ALA A 12 4.45 -26.84 -7.70
N GLY A 13 4.05 -26.00 -6.74
CA GLY A 13 2.68 -25.45 -6.65
C GLY A 13 2.30 -24.49 -7.80
N LEU A 14 3.28 -23.77 -8.38
CA LEU A 14 3.06 -22.78 -9.45
C LEU A 14 2.77 -23.43 -10.81
N ALA A 15 3.37 -24.60 -11.10
CA ALA A 15 3.18 -25.29 -12.38
C ALA A 15 1.83 -26.03 -12.49
N SER A 16 1.30 -26.52 -11.36
CA SER A 16 -0.02 -27.17 -11.30
C SER A 16 -1.20 -26.19 -11.40
N PHE A 17 -0.96 -24.90 -11.11
CA PHE A 17 -1.99 -23.85 -11.18
C PHE A 17 -2.40 -23.51 -12.62
N MET A 18 -1.50 -23.60 -13.61
CA MET A 18 -1.82 -23.27 -15.01
C MET A 18 -2.81 -24.24 -15.68
N LEU A 19 -3.06 -25.41 -15.09
CA LEU A 19 -4.06 -26.39 -15.58
C LEU A 19 -5.40 -26.34 -14.85
N LEU A 20 -5.53 -25.49 -13.83
CA LEU A 20 -6.79 -25.22 -13.12
C LEU A 20 -7.31 -23.80 -13.33
N ALA A 21 -6.45 -22.87 -13.77
CA ALA A 21 -6.83 -21.48 -14.06
C ALA A 21 -7.74 -21.32 -15.30
N GLY A 22 -8.00 -22.37 -16.07
CA GLY A 22 -8.87 -22.31 -17.25
C GLY A 22 -10.38 -22.34 -16.98
N CYS A 23 -10.83 -22.58 -15.74
CA CYS A 23 -12.27 -22.73 -15.42
C CYS A 23 -12.60 -22.45 -13.94
N TRP A 24 -11.95 -21.46 -13.32
CA TRP A 24 -12.35 -20.95 -12.00
C TRP A 24 -12.65 -19.44 -12.00
N ASP A 25 -12.78 -18.85 -13.20
CA ASP A 25 -13.38 -17.52 -13.35
C ASP A 25 -14.60 -17.64 -14.27
N SER A 26 -15.71 -18.06 -13.67
CA SER A 26 -17.03 -17.88 -14.27
C SER A 26 -17.98 -17.51 -13.13
N SER A 27 -18.07 -16.21 -12.87
CA SER A 27 -19.17 -15.62 -12.11
C SER A 27 -20.45 -15.76 -12.93
N SER A 28 -21.07 -16.95 -12.90
CA SER A 28 -22.47 -17.07 -13.28
C SER A 28 -23.32 -16.48 -12.16
N SER A 29 -23.79 -15.26 -12.37
CA SER A 29 -24.85 -14.64 -11.58
C SER A 29 -26.15 -15.45 -11.75
N SER A 30 -26.32 -16.49 -10.93
CA SER A 30 -27.65 -17.05 -10.70
C SER A 30 -28.41 -16.01 -9.87
N SER A 31 -29.20 -15.20 -10.58
CA SER A 31 -30.22 -14.35 -10.00
C SER A 31 -31.22 -15.23 -9.25
N ALA A 32 -30.99 -15.42 -7.95
CA ALA A 32 -32.08 -15.68 -7.05
C ALA A 32 -33.08 -14.51 -7.21
N PRO A 33 -34.40 -14.75 -7.29
CA PRO A 33 -35.36 -13.67 -7.27
C PRO A 33 -35.09 -12.84 -6.01
N PRO A 34 -35.03 -11.50 -6.10
CA PRO A 34 -34.90 -10.70 -4.88
C PRO A 34 -36.08 -11.06 -3.97
N PRO A 35 -35.87 -11.26 -2.66
CA PRO A 35 -37.00 -11.31 -1.74
C PRO A 35 -37.85 -10.06 -1.99
N SER A 36 -39.16 -10.27 -2.19
CA SER A 36 -40.10 -9.27 -2.69
C SER A 36 -40.44 -8.15 -1.71
N ASP A 37 -39.77 -8.09 -0.57
CA ASP A 37 -39.87 -6.99 0.40
C ASP A 37 -38.49 -6.37 0.61
N ARG A 38 -38.07 -5.51 -0.34
CA ARG A 38 -36.98 -4.58 -0.04
C ARG A 38 -37.50 -3.57 0.98
N PRO A 39 -36.85 -3.39 2.15
CA PRO A 39 -37.26 -2.40 3.12
C PRO A 39 -37.25 -1.01 2.47
N LYS A 40 -38.32 -0.24 2.64
CA LYS A 40 -38.42 1.13 2.11
C LYS A 40 -37.36 1.99 2.79
N THR A 41 -36.58 2.72 2.00
CA THR A 41 -35.60 3.70 2.49
C THR A 41 -36.08 5.13 2.23
N SER A 42 -35.62 6.05 3.07
CA SER A 42 -35.79 7.49 2.89
C SER A 42 -34.41 8.15 2.77
N HIS A 43 -34.32 9.14 1.88
CA HIS A 43 -33.14 9.99 1.78
C HIS A 43 -33.26 11.13 2.79
N PHE A 44 -32.20 11.31 3.56
CA PHE A 44 -31.99 12.48 4.42
C PHE A 44 -30.80 13.25 3.89
N SER A 45 -30.90 14.57 3.95
CA SER A 45 -29.81 15.46 3.55
C SER A 45 -29.81 16.68 4.45
N GLY A 46 -28.61 17.18 4.70
CA GLY A 46 -28.41 18.34 5.56
C GLY A 46 -27.13 19.06 5.23
N ILE A 47 -26.86 20.11 5.99
CA ILE A 47 -25.65 20.93 5.92
C ILE A 47 -25.07 21.04 7.32
N VAL A 48 -23.78 20.73 7.45
CA VAL A 48 -22.99 21.02 8.65
C VAL A 48 -22.44 22.44 8.54
N GLU A 49 -22.84 23.33 9.44
CA GLU A 49 -22.57 24.76 9.30
C GLU A 49 -22.17 25.48 10.60
N ASP A 50 -20.95 26.00 10.56
CA ASP A 50 -20.38 27.12 11.28
C ASP A 50 -19.20 27.68 10.44
N PRO A 51 -19.45 28.72 9.63
CA PRO A 51 -19.66 28.58 8.15
C PRO A 51 -19.61 27.14 7.55
N PRO A 52 -19.73 26.90 6.23
CA PRO A 52 -19.77 25.52 5.70
C PRO A 52 -18.57 24.66 6.13
N VAL A 53 -18.83 23.51 6.74
CA VAL A 53 -17.80 22.62 7.29
C VAL A 53 -17.56 21.44 6.36
N LYS A 54 -16.38 21.35 5.75
CA LYS A 54 -16.00 20.24 4.87
C LYS A 54 -15.34 19.10 5.63
N GLY A 55 -15.52 17.88 5.15
CA GLY A 55 -14.81 16.71 5.68
C GLY A 55 -15.27 16.28 7.08
N ALA A 56 -16.41 16.77 7.57
CA ALA A 56 -16.97 16.33 8.84
C ALA A 56 -17.56 14.94 8.67
N THR A 57 -17.24 14.03 9.58
CA THR A 57 -17.88 12.72 9.64
C THR A 57 -19.27 12.88 10.25
N VAL A 58 -20.30 12.56 9.47
CA VAL A 58 -21.70 12.73 9.86
C VAL A 58 -22.31 11.38 10.15
N GLU A 59 -22.76 11.18 11.39
CA GLU A 59 -23.23 9.90 11.94
C GLU A 59 -24.66 10.00 12.46
N LEU A 60 -25.37 8.86 12.47
CA LEU A 60 -26.70 8.73 13.07
C LEU A 60 -26.61 8.09 14.46
N TRP A 61 -27.25 8.71 15.45
CA TRP A 61 -27.22 8.28 16.86
C TRP A 61 -28.63 8.25 17.46
N GLU A 62 -28.85 7.38 18.44
CA GLU A 62 -30.04 7.46 19.30
C GLU A 62 -29.97 8.68 20.24
N MET A 63 -31.11 9.30 20.51
CA MET A 63 -31.21 10.38 21.51
C MET A 63 -30.80 9.86 22.90
N GLY A 64 -29.97 10.62 23.63
CA GLY A 64 -29.42 10.24 24.93
C GLY A 64 -28.07 9.49 24.87
N GLY A 65 -27.46 9.38 23.69
CA GLY A 65 -26.04 9.01 23.50
C GLY A 65 -25.67 7.55 23.78
N LYS A 66 -26.64 6.64 23.84
CA LYS A 66 -26.39 5.25 24.29
C LYS A 66 -25.84 4.31 23.22
N GLU A 67 -26.13 4.55 21.93
CA GLU A 67 -25.63 3.70 20.85
C GLU A 67 -25.56 4.47 19.52
N ARG A 68 -24.44 4.32 18.80
CA ARG A 68 -24.28 4.77 17.40
C ARG A 68 -24.90 3.72 16.49
N LEU A 69 -25.75 4.15 15.56
CA LEU A 69 -26.20 3.25 14.50
C LEU A 69 -25.08 3.10 13.49
N GLU A 70 -24.54 1.89 13.38
CA GLU A 70 -23.46 1.68 12.43
C GLU A 70 -23.96 1.41 11.02
N ILE A 71 -25.13 0.79 10.80
CA ILE A 71 -25.57 0.37 9.47
C ILE A 71 -27.06 0.70 9.25
N CYS A 72 -27.38 1.42 8.16
CA CYS A 72 -28.77 1.77 7.81
C CYS A 72 -29.09 1.74 6.31
N GLY A 73 -28.16 1.30 5.46
CA GLY A 73 -28.42 1.07 4.03
C GLY A 73 -29.49 0.01 3.75
N ALA A 74 -30.07 0.06 2.54
CA ALA A 74 -31.13 -0.86 2.09
C ALA A 74 -30.71 -2.36 2.12
N SER A 75 -29.42 -2.63 1.97
CA SER A 75 -28.82 -3.97 1.90
C SER A 75 -28.10 -4.41 3.19
N GLY A 76 -28.03 -3.56 4.22
CA GLY A 76 -27.30 -3.88 5.46
C GLY A 76 -25.77 -3.82 5.36
N ASP A 77 -25.26 -3.17 4.31
CA ASP A 77 -23.83 -3.06 3.96
C ASP A 77 -23.33 -1.61 3.88
N VAL A 78 -24.21 -0.61 4.06
CA VAL A 78 -23.84 0.82 4.06
C VAL A 78 -23.93 1.37 5.46
N PHE A 79 -22.84 1.99 5.92
CA PHE A 79 -22.78 2.61 7.24
C PHE A 79 -23.76 3.78 7.36
N CYS A 80 -24.29 4.06 8.56
CA CYS A 80 -24.97 5.34 8.85
C CYS A 80 -23.98 6.46 9.05
N THR A 81 -23.04 6.56 8.13
CA THR A 81 -21.94 7.50 8.21
C THR A 81 -21.65 7.99 6.82
N THR A 82 -21.53 9.30 6.69
CA THR A 82 -21.19 10.00 5.46
C THR A 82 -20.21 11.13 5.80
N VAL A 83 -19.75 11.86 4.78
CA VAL A 83 -18.84 12.97 4.96
C VAL A 83 -19.45 14.22 4.32
N SER A 84 -19.29 15.36 4.98
CA SER A 84 -19.74 16.64 4.41
C SER A 84 -18.83 17.13 3.26
N GLY A 85 -19.44 17.66 2.20
CA GLY A 85 -18.76 18.28 1.07
C GLY A 85 -18.18 19.67 1.38
N GLU A 86 -17.60 20.34 0.36
CA GLU A 86 -17.05 21.70 0.50
C GLU A 86 -18.09 22.75 0.93
N ASP A 87 -19.35 22.52 0.59
CA ASP A 87 -20.51 23.33 0.98
C ASP A 87 -21.15 22.87 2.29
N GLY A 88 -20.52 21.94 3.02
CA GLY A 88 -21.05 21.33 4.24
C GLY A 88 -22.18 20.33 3.99
N PHE A 89 -22.59 20.11 2.74
CA PHE A 89 -23.70 19.23 2.39
C PHE A 89 -23.36 17.77 2.67
N PHE A 90 -24.33 17.03 3.19
CA PHE A 90 -24.26 15.59 3.34
C PHE A 90 -25.59 14.92 2.99
N SER A 91 -25.54 13.64 2.66
CA SER A 91 -26.74 12.81 2.50
C SER A 91 -26.56 11.41 3.06
N LEU A 92 -27.64 10.88 3.64
CA LEU A 92 -27.75 9.55 4.21
C LEU A 92 -28.99 8.85 3.66
N LEU A 93 -28.90 7.53 3.53
CA LEU A 93 -30.00 6.63 3.19
C LEU A 93 -30.36 5.83 4.44
N ILE A 94 -31.57 6.01 4.95
CA ILE A 94 -32.03 5.37 6.19
C ILE A 94 -33.23 4.48 5.88
N ARG A 95 -33.25 3.25 6.39
CA ARG A 95 -34.44 2.39 6.31
C ARG A 95 -35.59 2.91 7.19
N ASN A 96 -36.80 2.89 6.64
CA ASN A 96 -37.98 3.47 7.27
C ASN A 96 -38.45 2.68 8.52
N ASP A 97 -38.14 1.39 8.60
CA ASP A 97 -38.46 0.56 9.77
C ASP A 97 -37.58 0.93 10.97
N ARG A 98 -36.28 1.17 10.75
CA ARG A 98 -35.37 1.68 11.78
C ARG A 98 -35.79 3.04 12.33
N MET A 99 -36.34 3.92 11.49
CA MET A 99 -36.84 5.22 11.95
C MET A 99 -38.02 5.13 12.92
N SER A 100 -38.73 3.99 12.96
CA SER A 100 -39.84 3.77 13.90
C SER A 100 -39.40 3.25 15.27
N GLU A 101 -38.10 2.97 15.47
CA GLU A 101 -37.56 2.33 16.67
C GLU A 101 -37.18 3.33 17.79
N GLY A 102 -37.11 4.64 17.51
CA GLY A 102 -36.84 5.64 18.54
C GLY A 102 -36.56 7.04 17.97
N PRO A 103 -36.41 8.06 18.83
CA PRO A 103 -35.99 9.38 18.40
C PRO A 103 -34.49 9.43 18.09
N PHE A 104 -34.11 10.01 16.95
CA PHE A 104 -32.72 10.03 16.47
C PHE A 104 -32.13 11.44 16.42
N LYS A 105 -30.79 11.50 16.45
CA LYS A 105 -30.01 12.70 16.17
C LYS A 105 -28.92 12.43 15.14
N ILE A 106 -28.58 13.47 14.40
CA ILE A 106 -27.37 13.51 13.57
C ILE A 106 -26.25 14.14 14.38
N VAL A 107 -25.06 13.55 14.31
CA VAL A 107 -23.85 13.98 14.99
C VAL A 107 -22.75 14.17 13.94
N ALA A 108 -22.28 15.40 13.76
CA ALA A 108 -21.15 15.73 12.91
C ALA A 108 -19.90 15.94 13.76
N ARG A 109 -18.82 15.21 13.47
CA ARG A 109 -17.53 15.30 14.19
C ARG A 109 -16.38 15.56 13.21
N GLY A 110 -15.35 16.26 13.68
CA GLY A 110 -14.22 16.65 12.84
C GLY A 110 -14.65 17.59 11.70
N GLY A 111 -13.83 17.65 10.64
CA GLY A 111 -14.02 18.59 9.55
C GLY A 111 -13.45 19.98 9.83
N GLU A 112 -13.45 20.80 8.80
CA GLU A 112 -12.84 22.13 8.76
C GLU A 112 -13.83 23.14 8.16
N ASP A 113 -14.05 24.24 8.87
CA ASP A 113 -14.76 25.42 8.34
C ASP A 113 -14.00 25.94 7.11
N THR A 114 -14.68 25.94 5.96
CA THR A 114 -14.10 26.35 4.67
C THR A 114 -13.77 27.84 4.56
N VAL A 115 -14.31 28.67 5.44
CA VAL A 115 -14.12 30.11 5.42
C VAL A 115 -13.03 30.55 6.39
N THR A 116 -13.08 30.06 7.65
CA THR A 116 -12.08 30.43 8.66
C THR A 116 -10.90 29.46 8.73
N GLY A 117 -11.03 28.23 8.25
CA GLY A 117 -10.02 27.16 8.41
C GLY A 117 -10.01 26.51 9.79
N LYS A 118 -11.03 26.80 10.63
CA LYS A 118 -11.15 26.27 11.98
C LYS A 118 -11.60 24.81 11.97
N ARG A 119 -10.93 23.95 12.74
CA ARG A 119 -11.28 22.53 12.86
C ARG A 119 -12.20 22.29 14.05
N ILE A 120 -13.21 21.45 13.87
CA ILE A 120 -14.15 21.09 14.95
C ILE A 120 -13.49 20.17 16.00
N GLY A 121 -12.55 19.31 15.56
CA GLY A 121 -11.83 18.40 16.44
C GLY A 121 -12.70 17.26 16.98
N SER A 122 -12.51 16.87 18.25
CA SER A 122 -13.28 15.83 18.94
C SER A 122 -14.70 16.27 19.35
N ASN A 123 -14.96 17.58 19.29
CA ASN A 123 -16.28 18.14 19.55
C ASN A 123 -17.27 17.73 18.44
N ALA A 124 -18.56 17.78 18.76
CA ALA A 124 -19.62 17.42 17.83
C ALA A 124 -20.64 18.53 17.68
N PHE A 125 -21.14 18.70 16.45
CA PHE A 125 -22.39 19.40 16.20
C PHE A 125 -23.52 18.39 16.08
N GLU A 126 -24.63 18.69 16.73
CA GLU A 126 -25.76 17.78 16.83
C GLU A 126 -27.04 18.43 16.32
N SER A 127 -27.94 17.62 15.76
CA SER A 127 -29.26 18.06 15.35
C SER A 127 -30.30 16.96 15.51
N PRO A 128 -31.47 17.24 16.10
CA PRO A 128 -32.51 16.24 16.30
C PRO A 128 -33.19 15.94 14.96
N LEU A 129 -33.14 14.68 14.51
CA LEU A 129 -33.64 14.27 13.21
C LEU A 129 -35.17 14.41 13.12
N ASP A 130 -35.87 14.14 14.22
CA ASP A 130 -37.34 14.11 14.28
C ASP A 130 -37.98 15.47 14.04
N LEU A 131 -37.22 16.57 14.17
CA LEU A 131 -37.73 17.92 13.94
C LEU A 131 -37.72 18.34 12.46
N PHE A 132 -37.20 17.48 11.56
CA PHE A 132 -37.03 17.77 10.14
C PHE A 132 -37.86 16.85 9.22
N SER A 133 -39.01 16.37 9.70
CA SER A 133 -39.87 15.40 9.02
C SER A 133 -40.43 15.82 7.64
N ASP A 134 -40.31 17.09 7.25
CA ASP A 134 -40.88 17.66 6.01
C ASP A 134 -39.80 18.17 5.04
N LYS A 135 -39.15 17.29 4.26
CA LYS A 135 -38.33 17.55 3.03
C LYS A 135 -37.33 18.74 3.02
N GLY A 136 -37.12 19.45 4.12
CA GLY A 136 -36.16 20.54 4.27
C GLY A 136 -34.76 20.00 4.53
N LEU A 137 -33.74 20.78 4.18
CA LEU A 137 -32.36 20.48 4.52
C LEU A 137 -32.19 20.54 6.05
N LEU A 138 -31.67 19.46 6.64
CA LEU A 138 -31.32 19.42 8.05
C LEU A 138 -30.14 20.36 8.33
N ALA A 139 -30.28 21.28 9.27
CA ALA A 139 -29.17 22.10 9.74
C ALA A 139 -28.47 21.38 10.90
N VAL A 140 -27.16 21.16 10.81
CA VAL A 140 -26.32 20.61 11.89
C VAL A 140 -25.33 21.70 12.30
N THR A 141 -25.66 22.42 13.38
CA THR A 141 -25.01 23.69 13.75
C THR A 141 -24.75 23.77 15.25
N PRO A 142 -23.94 24.74 15.72
CA PRO A 142 -23.78 25.01 17.14
C PRO A 142 -25.11 25.29 17.88
N LEU A 143 -26.09 25.89 17.20
CA LEU A 143 -27.40 26.21 17.78
C LEU A 143 -28.29 24.98 17.91
N THR A 144 -28.35 24.14 16.88
CA THR A 144 -29.12 22.88 16.94
C THR A 144 -28.53 21.92 17.97
N THR A 145 -27.23 22.04 18.27
CA THR A 145 -26.57 21.28 19.34
C THR A 145 -27.14 21.64 20.71
N LEU A 146 -27.33 22.93 21.00
CA LEU A 146 -27.96 23.37 22.26
C LEU A 146 -29.44 22.97 22.34
N VAL A 147 -30.16 22.98 21.22
CA VAL A 147 -31.55 22.48 21.15
C VAL A 147 -31.60 20.98 21.44
N THR A 148 -30.71 20.19 20.82
CA THR A 148 -30.59 18.74 21.04
C THR A 148 -30.35 18.45 22.51
N LYS A 149 -29.41 19.17 23.15
CA LYS A 149 -29.17 19.07 24.58
C LYS A 149 -30.42 19.36 25.42
N GLY A 150 -31.14 20.45 25.12
CA GLY A 150 -32.36 20.77 25.86
C GLY A 150 -33.41 19.66 25.80
N MET A 151 -33.51 18.98 24.64
CA MET A 151 -34.39 17.81 24.48
C MET A 151 -33.89 16.58 25.24
N GLU A 152 -32.57 16.35 25.28
CA GLU A 152 -31.97 15.29 26.10
C GLU A 152 -32.14 15.54 27.62
N ASP A 153 -32.14 16.80 28.03
CA ASP A 153 -32.45 17.24 29.41
C ASP A 153 -33.96 17.15 29.74
N GLY A 154 -34.78 16.61 28.83
CA GLY A 154 -36.19 16.29 29.04
C GLY A 154 -37.19 17.38 28.63
N LYS A 155 -36.74 18.48 28.00
CA LYS A 155 -37.62 19.52 27.46
C LYS A 155 -38.27 19.05 26.16
N ASN A 156 -39.44 19.57 25.85
CA ASN A 156 -39.97 19.42 24.49
C ASN A 156 -39.26 20.38 23.50
N ALA A 157 -39.47 20.19 22.20
CA ALA A 157 -38.78 20.94 21.16
C ALA A 157 -38.99 22.46 21.24
N ASP A 158 -40.20 22.92 21.56
CA ASP A 158 -40.50 24.36 21.64
C ASP A 158 -39.89 24.99 22.91
N GLU A 159 -39.91 24.26 24.03
CA GLU A 159 -39.23 24.65 25.26
C GLU A 159 -37.72 24.77 25.03
N ALA A 160 -37.10 23.78 24.39
CA ALA A 160 -35.67 23.79 24.08
C ALA A 160 -35.28 24.96 23.16
N LYS A 161 -36.05 25.21 22.09
CA LYS A 161 -35.83 26.37 21.20
C LYS A 161 -35.95 27.70 21.95
N ASN A 162 -36.93 27.83 22.84
CA ASN A 162 -37.14 29.04 23.65
C ASN A 162 -36.02 29.25 24.68
N SER A 163 -35.49 28.19 25.29
CA SER A 163 -34.30 28.26 26.14
C SER A 163 -33.11 28.79 25.36
N VAL A 164 -32.85 28.27 24.15
CA VAL A 164 -31.73 28.72 23.30
C VAL A 164 -31.88 30.19 22.90
N ARG A 165 -33.08 30.63 22.53
CA ARG A 165 -33.34 32.06 22.22
C ARG A 165 -33.03 32.97 23.39
N ARG A 166 -33.55 32.64 24.58
CA ARG A 166 -33.32 33.41 25.82
C ARG A 166 -31.84 33.41 26.20
N PHE A 167 -31.17 32.27 26.10
CA PHE A 167 -29.75 32.14 26.41
C PHE A 167 -28.87 33.02 25.50
N LEU A 168 -29.26 33.18 24.24
CA LEU A 168 -28.51 33.92 23.22
C LEU A 168 -29.07 35.32 22.92
N GLY A 169 -30.00 35.82 23.73
CA GLY A 169 -30.61 37.14 23.51
C GLY A 169 -31.19 37.32 22.10
N LEU A 170 -31.80 36.26 21.55
CA LEU A 170 -32.43 36.26 20.23
C LEU A 170 -33.91 36.64 20.35
N GLN A 171 -34.48 37.25 19.29
CA GLN A 171 -35.90 37.59 19.24
C GLN A 171 -36.78 36.33 19.20
N ASP A 172 -38.00 36.44 19.73
CA ASP A 172 -38.92 35.30 19.89
C ASP A 172 -39.26 34.58 18.56
N ASP A 173 -39.23 35.30 17.43
CA ASP A 173 -39.51 34.79 16.09
C ASP A 173 -38.27 34.27 15.35
N THR A 174 -37.07 34.37 15.95
CA THR A 174 -35.82 33.88 15.34
C THR A 174 -35.85 32.35 15.24
N ASP A 175 -35.58 31.81 14.05
CA ASP A 175 -35.48 30.37 13.85
C ASP A 175 -34.08 29.84 14.21
N VAL A 176 -33.95 29.23 15.39
CA VAL A 176 -32.70 28.62 15.87
C VAL A 176 -32.37 27.28 15.19
N MET A 177 -33.28 26.76 14.34
CA MET A 177 -33.06 25.56 13.54
C MET A 177 -32.65 25.89 12.09
N ALA A 178 -32.60 27.17 11.72
CA ALA A 178 -32.17 27.62 10.40
C ALA A 178 -30.64 27.57 10.25
N LEU A 179 -30.20 27.59 8.99
CA LEU A 179 -28.80 27.69 8.61
C LEU A 179 -28.23 29.07 9.01
N PRO A 180 -27.08 29.15 9.71
CA PRO A 180 -26.43 30.40 10.12
C PRO A 180 -26.27 31.43 8.99
N SER A 181 -25.93 30.98 7.78
CA SER A 181 -25.80 31.83 6.58
C SER A 181 -27.07 32.57 6.17
N THR A 182 -28.25 32.22 6.72
CA THR A 182 -29.52 32.87 6.37
C THR A 182 -29.78 34.16 7.16
N SER A 183 -29.05 34.41 8.24
CA SER A 183 -29.23 35.59 9.09
C SER A 183 -27.94 35.98 9.80
N GLY A 184 -27.49 37.23 9.65
CA GLY A 184 -26.25 37.68 10.27
C GLY A 184 -26.30 37.57 11.80
N ILE A 185 -27.45 37.84 12.43
CA ILE A 185 -27.63 37.65 13.88
C ILE A 185 -27.48 36.18 14.28
N VAL A 186 -28.06 35.25 13.52
CA VAL A 186 -27.93 33.80 13.78
C VAL A 186 -26.47 33.36 13.59
N GLN A 187 -25.78 33.86 12.57
CA GLN A 187 -24.36 33.63 12.34
C GLN A 187 -23.49 34.09 13.51
N VAL A 188 -23.70 35.32 14.01
CA VAL A 188 -22.95 35.85 15.17
C VAL A 188 -23.08 34.89 16.37
N ARG A 189 -24.30 34.44 16.67
CA ARG A 189 -24.55 33.55 17.82
C ARG A 189 -24.01 32.15 17.62
N ALA A 190 -24.15 31.59 16.43
CA ALA A 190 -23.61 30.28 16.09
C ALA A 190 -22.08 30.27 16.23
N SER A 191 -21.41 31.26 15.66
CA SER A 191 -19.95 31.37 15.71
C SER A 191 -19.42 31.68 17.11
N LEU A 192 -20.14 32.42 17.94
CA LEU A 192 -19.82 32.59 19.36
C LEU A 192 -19.83 31.24 20.10
N ILE A 193 -20.88 30.44 19.91
CA ILE A 193 -20.98 29.11 20.55
C ILE A 193 -19.86 28.20 20.06
N SER A 194 -19.55 28.21 18.77
CA SER A 194 -18.40 27.49 18.23
C SER A 194 -17.08 27.94 18.85
N ASP A 195 -16.86 29.24 19.02
CA ASP A 195 -15.67 29.78 19.68
C ASP A 195 -15.53 29.30 21.12
N ILE A 196 -16.63 29.20 21.87
CA ILE A 196 -16.63 28.62 23.21
C ILE A 196 -16.34 27.11 23.17
N ILE A 197 -17.00 26.35 22.28
CA ILE A 197 -16.79 24.89 22.14
C ILE A 197 -15.32 24.57 21.85
N THR A 198 -14.73 25.30 20.92
CA THR A 198 -13.35 25.03 20.45
C THR A 198 -12.26 25.54 21.37
N LYS A 199 -12.50 26.61 22.14
CA LYS A 199 -11.52 27.16 23.09
C LYS A 199 -11.66 26.61 24.51
N SER A 200 -12.74 25.91 24.82
CA SER A 200 -12.90 25.30 26.15
C SER A 200 -11.94 24.13 26.35
N ASP A 201 -11.39 24.03 27.56
CA ASP A 201 -10.59 22.88 27.99
C ASP A 201 -11.47 21.67 28.37
N LYS A 202 -12.80 21.86 28.44
CA LYS A 202 -13.76 20.79 28.72
C LYS A 202 -14.34 20.24 27.42
N PRO A 203 -14.32 18.91 27.19
CA PRO A 203 -15.07 18.32 26.09
C PRO A 203 -16.56 18.59 26.30
N ALA A 204 -17.23 19.11 25.27
CA ALA A 204 -18.64 19.56 25.32
C ALA A 204 -18.92 20.52 26.50
N PRO A 205 -18.46 21.79 26.46
CA PRO A 205 -18.52 22.71 27.60
C PRO A 205 -19.93 23.05 28.09
N PHE A 206 -20.93 22.81 27.26
CA PHE A 206 -22.34 23.02 27.60
C PHE A 206 -23.01 21.80 28.23
N SER A 207 -22.36 20.63 28.28
CA SER A 207 -22.97 19.38 28.78
C SER A 207 -23.49 19.51 30.22
N ASP A 208 -22.73 20.14 31.11
CA ASP A 208 -23.10 20.37 32.52
C ASP A 208 -23.66 21.78 32.80
N PHE A 209 -23.85 22.61 31.76
CA PHE A 209 -24.26 24.00 31.92
C PHE A 209 -25.78 24.17 31.78
N ASP A 210 -26.42 24.80 32.77
CA ASP A 210 -27.84 25.13 32.73
C ASP A 210 -28.08 26.41 31.91
N ILE A 211 -28.49 26.24 30.66
CA ILE A 211 -28.77 27.36 29.75
C ILE A 211 -30.02 28.18 30.12
N ASP A 212 -30.84 27.74 31.08
CA ASP A 212 -32.00 28.51 31.55
C ASP A 212 -31.67 29.50 32.68
N SER A 213 -30.53 29.35 33.36
CA SER A 213 -30.25 30.14 34.56
C SER A 213 -29.88 31.59 34.27
N THR A 214 -28.99 31.81 33.29
CA THR A 214 -28.41 33.13 32.98
C THR A 214 -28.12 33.25 31.48
N PRO A 215 -28.54 34.32 30.79
CA PRO A 215 -28.22 34.55 29.39
C PRO A 215 -26.72 34.73 29.15
N LEU A 216 -26.17 34.09 28.10
CA LEU A 216 -24.81 34.29 27.63
C LEU A 216 -24.64 35.65 26.92
N THR A 217 -25.68 36.12 26.23
CA THR A 217 -25.67 37.43 25.57
C THR A 217 -26.99 38.17 25.78
N GLY A 218 -26.93 39.50 25.83
CA GLY A 218 -28.12 40.36 25.72
C GLY A 218 -28.63 40.51 24.28
N GLU A 219 -29.70 41.30 24.09
CA GLU A 219 -30.19 41.66 22.74
C GLU A 219 -29.15 42.42 21.91
N ASP A 220 -28.22 43.14 22.56
CA ASP A 220 -27.10 43.81 21.90
C ASP A 220 -25.99 42.86 21.44
N GLY A 221 -26.14 41.56 21.73
CA GLY A 221 -25.23 40.50 21.33
C GLY A 221 -23.87 40.49 22.02
N LYS A 222 -23.67 41.33 23.04
CA LYS A 222 -22.44 41.30 23.82
C LYS A 222 -22.46 40.13 24.79
N VAL A 223 -21.31 39.47 24.90
CA VAL A 223 -21.11 38.34 25.82
C VAL A 223 -21.11 38.85 27.27
N ASP A 224 -21.85 38.16 28.12
CA ASP A 224 -21.81 38.36 29.56
C ASP A 224 -20.51 37.79 30.13
N PRO A 225 -19.65 38.61 30.77
CA PRO A 225 -18.35 38.18 31.26
C PRO A 225 -18.44 37.15 32.39
N VAL A 226 -19.50 37.16 33.20
CA VAL A 226 -19.71 36.22 34.31
C VAL A 226 -20.06 34.84 33.76
N VAL A 227 -20.94 34.79 32.75
CA VAL A 227 -21.32 33.52 32.12
C VAL A 227 -20.15 32.93 31.33
N LEU A 228 -19.38 33.78 30.63
CA LEU A 228 -18.19 33.34 29.91
C LEU A 228 -17.11 32.77 30.85
N GLU A 229 -16.91 33.37 32.02
CA GLU A 229 -16.00 32.87 33.06
C GLU A 229 -16.37 31.47 33.58
N ALA A 230 -17.67 31.15 33.64
CA ALA A 230 -18.13 29.82 34.02
C ALA A 230 -17.83 28.75 32.95
N LEU A 231 -17.77 29.15 31.67
CA LEU A 231 -17.55 28.26 30.52
C LEU A 231 -16.07 28.12 30.13
N ILE A 232 -15.28 29.19 30.32
CA ILE A 232 -13.88 29.30 29.93
C ILE A 232 -13.06 29.82 31.11
N ALA A 233 -12.20 28.96 31.67
CA ALA A 233 -11.36 29.32 32.82
C ALA A 233 -10.23 30.29 32.44
N ASP A 234 -9.60 30.09 31.28
CA ASP A 234 -8.44 30.84 30.82
C ASP A 234 -8.80 32.31 30.44
N PRO A 235 -8.23 33.33 31.12
CA PRO A 235 -8.44 34.74 30.79
C PRO A 235 -8.06 35.12 29.34
N LYS A 236 -6.96 34.56 28.79
CA LYS A 236 -6.50 34.88 27.42
C LYS A 236 -7.53 34.42 26.40
N LYS A 237 -8.06 33.21 26.57
CA LYS A 237 -9.12 32.66 25.71
C LYS A 237 -10.43 33.45 25.84
N ARG A 238 -10.76 33.97 27.02
CA ARG A 238 -11.93 34.85 27.22
C ARG A 238 -11.80 36.17 26.48
N ASP A 239 -10.61 36.79 26.53
CA ASP A 239 -10.35 38.04 25.82
C ASP A 239 -10.43 37.85 24.30
N GLU A 240 -9.94 36.72 23.78
CA GLU A 240 -10.08 36.34 22.37
C GLU A 240 -11.54 36.18 21.96
N ILE A 241 -12.34 35.40 22.72
CA ILE A 241 -13.77 35.21 22.45
C ILE A 241 -14.52 36.55 22.48
N THR A 242 -14.23 37.39 23.47
CA THR A 242 -14.86 38.70 23.61
C THR A 242 -14.51 39.63 22.44
N SER A 243 -13.25 39.61 21.99
CA SER A 243 -12.78 40.39 20.85
C SER A 243 -13.40 39.92 19.53
N SER A 244 -13.45 38.60 19.30
CA SER A 244 -14.16 37.99 18.17
C SER A 244 -15.64 38.35 18.13
N ASN A 245 -16.33 38.20 19.26
CA ASN A 245 -17.74 38.56 19.35
C ASN A 245 -17.97 40.05 19.09
N LYS A 246 -17.12 40.92 19.65
CA LYS A 246 -17.19 42.36 19.41
C LYS A 246 -17.06 42.70 17.92
N ALA A 247 -16.05 42.13 17.24
CA ALA A 247 -15.84 42.36 15.81
C ALA A 247 -17.04 41.89 14.96
N MET A 248 -17.65 40.75 15.31
CA MET A 248 -18.84 40.23 14.64
C MET A 248 -20.09 41.07 14.90
N VAL A 249 -20.29 41.57 16.12
CA VAL A 249 -21.42 42.44 16.50
C VAL A 249 -21.32 43.83 15.88
N GLU A 250 -20.10 44.35 15.71
CA GLU A 250 -19.85 45.64 15.06
C GLU A 250 -19.93 45.58 13.52
N ALA A 251 -19.97 44.37 12.93
CA ALA A 251 -20.25 44.17 11.51
C ALA A 251 -21.74 44.43 11.18
N ASP A 252 -22.08 44.56 9.89
CA ASP A 252 -23.49 44.70 9.49
C ASP A 252 -24.25 43.41 9.77
N ALA A 253 -25.00 43.38 10.88
CA ALA A 253 -25.76 42.22 11.34
C ALA A 253 -26.88 41.79 10.36
N ASN A 254 -27.20 42.59 9.34
CA ASN A 254 -28.13 42.23 8.27
C ASN A 254 -27.45 41.54 7.08
N ASP A 255 -26.11 41.55 7.03
CA ASP A 255 -25.31 40.91 5.98
C ASP A 255 -24.46 39.77 6.59
N PRO A 256 -24.91 38.50 6.47
CA PRO A 256 -24.14 37.35 6.91
C PRO A 256 -22.71 37.32 6.37
N ALA A 257 -22.48 37.79 5.13
CA ALA A 257 -21.14 37.81 4.54
C ALA A 257 -20.22 38.84 5.23
N ALA A 258 -20.76 39.97 5.67
CA ALA A 258 -20.01 40.97 6.43
C ALA A 258 -19.59 40.45 7.81
N VAL A 259 -20.50 39.73 8.50
CA VAL A 259 -20.20 39.07 9.78
C VAL A 259 -19.11 38.02 9.61
N VAL A 260 -19.22 37.17 8.59
CA VAL A 260 -18.23 36.13 8.29
C VAL A 260 -16.87 36.72 7.93
N LEU A 261 -16.82 37.81 7.15
CA LEU A 261 -15.57 38.51 6.84
C LEU A 261 -14.92 39.12 8.09
N ALA A 262 -15.73 39.70 9.00
CA ALA A 262 -15.24 40.24 10.27
C ALA A 262 -14.65 39.14 11.16
N LEU A 263 -15.35 38.00 11.28
CA LEU A 263 -14.85 36.81 11.97
C LEU A 263 -13.54 36.30 11.35
N LYS A 264 -13.49 36.18 10.02
CA LYS A 264 -12.32 35.72 9.28
C LYS A 264 -11.11 36.64 9.52
N ARG A 265 -11.31 37.97 9.50
CA ARG A 265 -10.25 38.94 9.79
C ARG A 265 -9.74 38.84 11.21
N GLN A 266 -10.64 38.79 12.19
CA GLN A 266 -10.24 38.71 13.59
C GLN A 266 -9.50 37.41 13.90
N THR A 267 -9.96 36.30 13.32
CA THR A 267 -9.32 34.99 13.45
C THR A 267 -7.92 35.00 12.81
N LEU A 268 -7.76 35.60 11.63
CA LEU A 268 -6.46 35.72 10.96
C LEU A 268 -5.49 36.59 11.76
N GLN A 269 -5.95 37.72 12.29
CA GLN A 269 -5.14 38.58 13.14
C GLN A 269 -4.66 37.83 14.40
N GLY A 270 -5.56 37.10 15.07
CA GLY A 270 -5.21 36.28 16.23
C GLY A 270 -4.20 35.18 15.87
N SER A 271 -4.38 34.52 14.73
CA SER A 271 -3.47 33.47 14.26
C SER A 271 -2.10 34.02 13.87
N LEU A 272 -2.02 35.21 13.27
CA LEU A 272 -0.75 35.88 13.00
C LEU A 272 -0.04 36.25 14.30
N MET A 273 -0.78 36.73 15.31
CA MET A 273 -0.24 36.98 16.65
C MET A 273 0.30 35.71 17.30
N ALA A 274 -0.43 34.60 17.21
CA ALA A 274 0.01 33.31 17.72
C ALA A 274 1.27 32.82 16.99
N SER A 275 1.33 32.98 15.65
CA SER A 275 2.53 32.68 14.87
C SER A 275 3.72 33.55 15.28
N MET A 276 3.52 34.85 15.52
CA MET A 276 4.57 35.74 16.04
C MET A 276 5.04 35.31 17.43
N GLU A 277 4.12 34.97 18.34
CA GLU A 277 4.45 34.47 19.68
C GLU A 277 5.23 33.15 19.62
N SER A 278 4.83 32.24 18.72
CA SER A 278 5.50 30.96 18.51
C SER A 278 6.91 31.13 17.92
N LEU A 279 7.06 31.99 16.92
CA LEU A 279 8.32 32.19 16.18
C LEU A 279 9.28 33.15 16.89
N PHE A 280 8.78 34.13 17.62
CA PHE A 280 9.61 35.19 18.21
C PHE A 280 9.57 35.21 19.72
N GLY A 281 8.66 34.53 20.41
CA GLY A 281 8.56 34.58 21.87
C GLY A 281 9.82 34.12 22.61
N ASN A 282 10.61 33.21 22.00
CA ASN A 282 11.91 32.78 22.52
C ASN A 282 13.10 33.54 21.91
N ALA A 283 12.89 34.28 20.83
CA ALA A 283 13.93 35.00 20.11
C ALA A 283 13.97 36.50 20.45
N ASP A 284 12.84 37.11 20.80
CA ASP A 284 12.71 38.49 21.27
C ASP A 284 12.54 38.49 22.80
N GLU A 285 13.60 38.85 23.52
CA GLU A 285 13.59 38.94 24.99
C GLU A 285 12.56 39.95 25.54
N ASN A 286 12.10 40.91 24.72
CA ASN A 286 11.11 41.91 25.07
C ASN A 286 9.77 41.70 24.31
N PHE A 287 9.45 40.46 23.94
CA PHE A 287 8.22 40.14 23.21
C PHE A 287 6.97 40.75 23.84
N ASP A 288 6.84 40.66 25.17
CA ASP A 288 5.73 41.25 25.92
C ASP A 288 5.67 42.78 25.82
N GLY A 289 6.83 43.45 25.80
CA GLY A 289 6.94 44.89 25.58
C GLY A 289 6.57 45.31 24.15
N HIS A 290 6.82 44.44 23.17
CA HIS A 290 6.48 44.65 21.76
C HIS A 290 5.09 44.14 21.38
N ARG A 291 4.33 43.50 22.30
CA ARG A 291 3.04 42.87 22.01
C ARG A 291 2.01 43.81 21.36
N GLN A 292 2.00 45.10 21.71
CA GLN A 292 1.14 46.09 21.03
C GLN A 292 1.57 46.35 19.58
N SER A 293 2.88 46.44 19.33
CA SER A 293 3.44 46.58 17.99
C SER A 293 3.11 45.37 17.12
N TYR A 294 3.31 44.15 17.65
CA TYR A 294 2.90 42.92 16.98
C TYR A 294 1.40 42.92 16.67
N GLY A 295 0.56 43.35 17.63
CA GLY A 295 -0.89 43.45 17.43
C GLY A 295 -1.29 44.41 16.32
N HIS A 296 -0.59 45.55 16.20
CA HIS A 296 -0.77 46.50 15.10
C HIS A 296 -0.35 45.91 13.75
N SER A 297 0.84 45.29 13.70
CA SER A 297 1.38 44.64 12.50
C SER A 297 0.47 43.50 12.02
N ALA A 298 -0.03 42.67 12.94
CA ALA A 298 -0.96 41.57 12.62
C ALA A 298 -2.27 42.07 11.99
N ALA A 299 -2.80 43.22 12.43
CA ALA A 299 -4.00 43.81 11.85
C ALA A 299 -3.80 44.29 10.40
N ILE A 300 -2.63 44.89 10.12
CA ILE A 300 -2.25 45.34 8.76
C ILE A 300 -2.07 44.12 7.86
N LEU A 301 -1.29 43.13 8.30
CA LEU A 301 -1.06 41.90 7.55
C LEU A 301 -2.36 41.15 7.26
N ALA A 302 -3.23 40.99 8.25
CA ALA A 302 -4.54 40.34 8.07
C ALA A 302 -5.38 41.05 7.00
N THR A 303 -5.35 42.38 6.97
CA THR A 303 -6.10 43.16 5.96
C THR A 303 -5.57 42.91 4.55
N SER A 304 -4.24 42.95 4.36
CA SER A 304 -3.63 42.70 3.04
C SER A 304 -3.74 41.25 2.59
N LEU A 305 -3.60 40.28 3.50
CA LEU A 305 -3.70 38.85 3.17
C LEU A 305 -5.12 38.44 2.80
N LEU A 306 -6.16 39.08 3.34
CA LEU A 306 -7.56 38.82 2.99
C LEU A 306 -7.97 39.33 1.61
N GLU A 307 -7.11 40.07 0.90
CA GLU A 307 -7.31 40.32 -0.53
C GLU A 307 -7.23 39.00 -1.34
N HIS A 308 -6.56 37.98 -0.81
CA HIS A 308 -6.62 36.61 -1.32
C HIS A 308 -7.86 35.89 -0.77
N THR A 309 -8.84 35.65 -1.63
CA THR A 309 -10.10 35.00 -1.25
C THR A 309 -9.90 33.62 -0.60
N ALA A 310 -8.89 32.88 -1.03
CA ALA A 310 -8.55 31.55 -0.56
C ALA A 310 -7.71 31.52 0.74
N MET A 311 -7.31 32.67 1.30
CA MET A 311 -6.47 32.72 2.50
C MET A 311 -7.23 32.14 3.71
N PRO A 312 -6.73 31.09 4.39
CA PRO A 312 -7.27 30.62 5.65
C PRO A 312 -7.07 31.65 6.75
N ALA A 313 -7.94 31.66 7.75
CA ALA A 313 -7.78 32.55 8.90
C ALA A 313 -7.10 31.88 10.10
N HIS A 314 -6.84 30.59 10.04
CA HIS A 314 -6.28 29.83 11.15
C HIS A 314 -5.42 28.65 10.67
N GLY A 315 -4.65 28.07 11.60
CA GLY A 315 -3.92 26.83 11.43
C GLY A 315 -2.53 27.00 10.82
N LEU A 316 -1.90 25.87 10.49
CA LEU A 316 -0.53 25.79 9.96
C LEU A 316 -0.33 26.65 8.70
N ALA A 317 -1.39 26.85 7.92
CA ALA A 317 -1.35 27.69 6.72
C ALA A 317 -1.00 29.15 7.02
N VAL A 318 -1.50 29.70 8.14
CA VAL A 318 -1.20 31.08 8.53
C VAL A 318 0.27 31.22 8.91
N GLU A 319 0.78 30.31 9.74
CA GLU A 319 2.19 30.34 10.16
C GLU A 319 3.14 30.17 8.95
N ARG A 320 2.84 29.23 8.05
CA ARG A 320 3.63 29.00 6.82
C ARG A 320 3.63 30.23 5.90
N VAL A 321 2.46 30.82 5.66
CA VAL A 321 2.35 32.06 4.89
C VAL A 321 3.12 33.17 5.61
N PHE A 322 3.02 33.27 6.93
CA PHE A 322 3.71 34.27 7.71
C PHE A 322 5.24 34.13 7.62
N ARG A 323 5.79 32.92 7.70
CA ARG A 323 7.22 32.61 7.48
C ARG A 323 7.70 33.09 6.11
N TYR A 324 6.93 32.80 5.06
CA TYR A 324 7.23 33.33 3.72
C TYR A 324 7.18 34.85 3.70
N VAL A 325 6.17 35.46 4.32
CA VAL A 325 6.00 36.92 4.30
C VAL A 325 7.14 37.64 5.02
N ILE A 326 7.59 37.16 6.18
CA ILE A 326 8.71 37.80 6.90
C ILE A 326 10.02 37.73 6.12
N ASP A 327 10.30 36.59 5.45
CA ASP A 327 11.51 36.38 4.64
C ASP A 327 11.42 37.12 3.31
N ALA A 328 10.32 36.98 2.59
CA ALA A 328 10.18 37.53 1.25
C ALA A 328 10.05 39.06 1.23
N TYR A 329 9.47 39.68 2.28
CA TYR A 329 9.23 41.12 2.36
C TYR A 329 10.19 41.83 3.33
N ASP A 330 11.24 41.16 3.82
CA ASP A 330 12.25 41.73 4.72
C ASP A 330 11.64 42.43 5.96
N LEU A 331 10.59 41.84 6.54
CA LEU A 331 9.83 42.47 7.64
C LEU A 331 10.53 42.37 8.99
N VAL A 332 11.48 41.45 9.11
CA VAL A 332 12.23 41.14 10.32
C VAL A 332 13.67 40.84 9.95
N SER A 333 14.62 41.41 10.69
CA SER A 333 16.03 41.02 10.70
C SER A 333 16.38 40.46 12.07
N MET A 334 17.12 39.35 12.10
CA MET A 334 17.63 38.74 13.32
C MET A 334 19.15 38.79 13.31
N GLU A 335 19.74 39.53 14.24
CA GLU A 335 21.19 39.62 14.41
C GLU A 335 21.62 38.88 15.68
N LEU A 336 22.73 38.15 15.65
CA LEU A 336 23.28 37.54 16.86
C LEU A 336 23.67 38.65 17.83
N SER A 337 23.22 38.56 19.08
CA SER A 337 23.62 39.51 20.12
C SER A 337 25.13 39.41 20.36
N GLN A 338 25.71 40.47 20.96
CA GLN A 338 27.16 40.55 21.15
C GLN A 338 27.75 39.44 22.01
N ASP A 339 26.95 38.79 22.87
CA ASP A 339 27.38 37.66 23.70
C ASP A 339 27.20 36.30 23.03
N GLN A 340 26.66 36.28 21.81
CA GLN A 340 26.39 35.10 20.99
C GLN A 340 25.43 34.09 21.62
N THR A 341 24.64 34.51 22.62
CA THR A 341 23.69 33.63 23.30
C THR A 341 22.25 33.89 22.89
N THR A 342 21.96 35.05 22.30
CA THR A 342 20.61 35.50 21.93
C THR A 342 20.59 36.19 20.57
N TYR A 343 19.40 36.48 20.05
CA TYR A 343 19.22 37.23 18.79
C TYR A 343 18.51 38.55 19.09
N ASP A 344 19.06 39.65 18.59
CA ASP A 344 18.38 40.94 18.56
C ASP A 344 17.45 40.97 17.33
N VAL A 345 16.15 41.10 17.56
CA VAL A 345 15.12 41.11 16.52
C VAL A 345 14.70 42.55 16.23
N HIS A 346 14.87 42.99 14.97
CA HIS A 346 14.54 44.35 14.52
C HIS A 346 13.71 44.34 13.24
N GLY A 347 13.08 45.47 12.90
CA GLY A 347 12.40 45.65 11.63
C GLY A 347 10.97 46.15 11.76
N PRO A 348 10.31 46.48 10.63
CA PRO A 348 9.00 47.13 10.61
C PRO A 348 7.93 46.42 11.44
N LEU A 349 8.03 45.09 11.52
CA LEU A 349 7.08 44.25 12.24
C LEU A 349 7.21 44.37 13.77
N VAL A 350 8.45 44.39 14.29
CA VAL A 350 8.76 44.47 15.74
C VAL A 350 8.66 45.91 16.24
N ASP A 351 9.15 46.86 15.45
CA ASP A 351 9.22 48.28 15.80
C ASP A 351 7.84 48.99 15.74
N GLY A 352 6.80 48.30 15.27
CA GLY A 352 5.45 48.86 15.11
C GLY A 352 5.36 49.92 14.00
N THR A 353 6.30 49.89 13.05
CA THR A 353 6.38 50.84 11.92
C THR A 353 5.90 50.23 10.60
N LEU A 354 5.28 49.05 10.64
CA LEU A 354 4.72 48.38 9.47
C LEU A 354 3.64 49.26 8.81
N HIS A 355 3.75 49.42 7.49
CA HIS A 355 2.89 50.25 6.65
C HIS A 355 2.72 49.57 5.29
N ALA A 356 1.73 49.99 4.49
CA ALA A 356 1.42 49.36 3.21
C ALA A 356 2.59 49.34 2.21
N ASP A 357 3.49 50.32 2.27
CA ASP A 357 4.67 50.39 1.39
C ASP A 357 5.69 49.26 1.65
N HIS A 358 5.76 48.74 2.88
CA HIS A 358 6.58 47.58 3.23
C HIS A 358 6.00 46.26 2.67
N LEU A 359 4.74 46.27 2.23
CA LEU A 359 4.04 45.09 1.72
C LEU A 359 4.03 45.04 0.18
N ILE A 360 5.04 45.62 -0.46
CA ILE A 360 5.23 45.62 -1.91
C ILE A 360 6.60 45.02 -2.23
N LYS A 361 6.61 43.91 -2.96
CA LYS A 361 7.82 43.23 -3.44
C LYS A 361 7.80 43.17 -4.96
N ASP A 362 8.87 43.62 -5.61
CA ASP A 362 9.00 43.61 -7.08
C ASP A 362 7.80 44.26 -7.82
N GLY A 363 7.17 45.27 -7.20
CA GLY A 363 5.98 45.95 -7.72
C GLY A 363 4.65 45.20 -7.52
N VAL A 364 4.67 44.05 -6.82
CA VAL A 364 3.49 43.27 -6.46
C VAL A 364 3.17 43.47 -4.97
N SER A 365 1.96 43.96 -4.67
CA SER A 365 1.48 44.06 -3.30
C SER A 365 1.22 42.68 -2.69
N LEU A 366 1.35 42.54 -1.37
CA LEU A 366 1.12 41.28 -0.65
C LEU A 366 -0.22 40.63 -1.00
N GLY A 367 -1.29 41.42 -1.13
CA GLY A 367 -2.62 40.94 -1.53
C GLY A 367 -2.75 40.43 -2.98
N LYS A 368 -1.68 40.49 -3.77
CA LYS A 368 -1.61 39.99 -5.16
C LYS A 368 -0.45 39.02 -5.40
N ASP A 369 0.31 38.68 -4.36
CA ASP A 369 1.42 37.74 -4.48
C ASP A 369 0.91 36.32 -4.81
N PRO A 370 1.29 35.74 -5.96
CA PRO A 370 0.79 34.45 -6.41
C PRO A 370 1.28 33.26 -5.57
N ARG A 371 2.32 33.43 -4.74
CA ARG A 371 2.82 32.38 -3.84
C ARG A 371 1.96 32.22 -2.59
N ILE A 372 1.26 33.28 -2.17
CA ILE A 372 0.36 33.24 -1.00
C ILE A 372 -0.75 32.19 -1.16
N PRO A 373 -1.55 32.14 -2.25
CA PRO A 373 -2.58 31.11 -2.38
C PRO A 373 -2.00 29.69 -2.51
N GLN A 374 -0.80 29.53 -3.08
CA GLN A 374 -0.12 28.22 -3.15
C GLN A 374 0.26 27.74 -1.75
N LEU A 375 0.94 28.60 -0.98
CA LEU A 375 1.28 28.32 0.41
C LEU A 375 0.02 28.20 1.26
N ALA A 376 -1.04 28.94 1.04
CA ALA A 376 -2.27 28.81 1.81
C ALA A 376 -2.93 27.44 1.66
N ALA A 377 -2.89 26.85 0.46
CA ALA A 377 -3.55 25.57 0.14
C ALA A 377 -2.77 24.32 0.58
N SER A 378 -1.48 24.44 0.93
CA SER A 378 -0.64 23.29 1.27
C SER A 378 -1.00 22.65 2.64
N PRO A 379 -0.82 21.34 2.83
CA PRO A 379 -0.94 20.71 4.17
C PRO A 379 0.31 20.70 5.08
N TYR A 380 1.53 20.98 4.60
CA TYR A 380 2.78 20.88 5.40
C TYR A 380 3.11 22.14 6.24
N LEU A 381 3.77 22.06 7.38
CA LEU A 381 4.21 23.26 8.08
C LEU A 381 5.38 23.98 7.36
N TYR A 382 6.40 23.22 6.93
CA TYR A 382 7.65 23.75 6.40
C TYR A 382 7.74 23.61 4.87
N ASP A 383 7.98 24.73 4.18
CA ASP A 383 8.49 24.69 2.81
C ASP A 383 10.02 24.70 2.91
N ILE A 384 10.69 23.61 2.50
CA ILE A 384 12.15 23.48 2.64
C ILE A 384 12.93 24.58 1.88
N ALA A 385 12.28 25.25 0.92
CA ALA A 385 12.85 26.37 0.20
C ALA A 385 12.82 27.69 1.00
N LEU A 386 12.21 27.73 2.18
CA LEU A 386 12.21 28.86 3.10
C LEU A 386 13.21 28.61 4.24
N PRO A 387 13.92 29.64 4.72
CA PRO A 387 14.87 29.47 5.81
C PRO A 387 14.16 29.20 7.15
N LEU A 388 14.75 28.34 7.96
CA LEU A 388 14.46 28.19 9.38
C LEU A 388 14.93 29.42 10.16
N LEU A 389 14.21 29.77 11.23
CA LEU A 389 14.70 30.78 12.16
C LEU A 389 15.85 30.20 12.99
N PRO A 390 16.72 31.04 13.55
CA PRO A 390 17.93 30.52 14.19
C PRO A 390 17.72 29.61 15.40
N HIS A 391 16.66 29.82 16.18
CA HIS A 391 16.31 28.92 17.29
C HIS A 391 15.67 27.59 16.82
N GLU A 392 15.25 27.53 15.55
CA GLU A 392 14.66 26.36 14.90
C GLU A 392 15.69 25.49 14.19
N LEU A 393 16.95 25.93 14.08
CA LEU A 393 18.03 25.13 13.52
C LEU A 393 18.03 23.74 14.15
N LEU A 394 18.12 22.74 13.27
CA LEU A 394 17.91 21.35 13.65
C LEU A 394 19.05 20.84 14.51
N GLY A 395 20.29 21.24 14.19
CA GLY A 395 21.49 20.71 14.82
C GLY A 395 21.51 19.18 14.75
N ASN A 396 22.04 18.53 15.79
CA ASN A 396 22.02 17.07 15.90
C ASN A 396 20.82 16.56 16.74
N ASP A 397 19.76 17.36 16.87
CA ASP A 397 18.57 16.99 17.63
C ASP A 397 17.65 16.12 16.77
N ASN A 398 17.63 14.82 17.10
CA ASN A 398 16.85 13.83 16.38
C ASN A 398 15.34 14.17 16.33
N ALA A 399 14.77 14.70 17.42
CA ALA A 399 13.35 15.03 17.49
C ALA A 399 13.02 16.26 16.61
N LYS A 400 13.89 17.28 16.60
CA LYS A 400 13.72 18.43 15.70
C LYS A 400 13.76 18.02 14.23
N ARG A 401 14.72 17.16 13.86
CA ARG A 401 14.89 16.68 12.48
C ARG A 401 13.67 15.89 11.99
N ILE A 402 13.17 14.95 12.79
CA ILE A 402 11.95 14.19 12.51
C ILE A 402 10.75 15.13 12.35
N ASN A 403 10.58 16.05 13.31
CA ASN A 403 9.48 17.00 13.28
C ASN A 403 9.53 17.90 12.04
N TYR A 404 10.72 18.39 11.67
CA TYR A 404 10.90 19.20 10.47
C TYR A 404 10.60 18.41 9.19
N TYR A 405 11.23 17.25 9.01
CA TYR A 405 11.07 16.44 7.80
C TYR A 405 9.61 16.05 7.57
N TYR A 406 8.93 15.42 8.54
CA TYR A 406 7.57 14.92 8.33
C TYR A 406 6.49 16.02 8.32
N ASN A 407 6.83 17.23 8.75
CA ASN A 407 5.96 18.40 8.57
C ASN A 407 6.44 19.30 7.42
N SER A 408 7.32 18.83 6.54
CA SER A 408 7.77 19.57 5.36
C SER A 408 7.18 19.04 4.04
N ASN A 409 7.33 19.81 2.96
CA ASN A 409 7.06 19.35 1.59
C ASN A 409 8.04 18.27 1.08
N ALA A 410 9.13 17.98 1.80
CA ALA A 410 10.01 16.86 1.49
C ALA A 410 9.44 15.50 1.93
N SER A 411 8.52 15.49 2.89
CA SER A 411 7.99 14.25 3.47
C SER A 411 7.35 13.34 2.44
N ARG A 412 7.79 12.08 2.41
CA ARG A 412 7.15 11.00 1.61
C ARG A 412 5.69 10.79 1.97
N LEU A 413 5.34 10.90 3.26
CA LEU A 413 3.95 10.76 3.72
C LEU A 413 3.07 11.89 3.18
N TYR A 414 3.58 13.12 3.24
CA TYR A 414 2.90 14.28 2.66
C TYR A 414 2.71 14.13 1.14
N LYS A 415 3.77 13.75 0.42
CA LYS A 415 3.70 13.53 -1.03
C LYS A 415 2.63 12.50 -1.39
N ALA A 416 2.55 11.39 -0.66
CA ALA A 416 1.49 10.40 -0.86
C ALA A 416 0.08 10.95 -0.53
N GLU A 417 -0.07 11.73 0.55
CA GLU A 417 -1.33 12.38 0.92
C GLU A 417 -1.82 13.37 -0.13
N THR A 418 -0.93 14.17 -0.74
CA THR A 418 -1.35 15.13 -1.77
C THR A 418 -1.96 14.47 -3.00
N MET A 419 -1.52 13.26 -3.35
CA MET A 419 -2.12 12.52 -4.46
C MET A 419 -3.57 12.12 -4.18
N LEU A 420 -3.94 11.92 -2.91
CA LEU A 420 -5.29 11.57 -2.48
C LEU A 420 -6.31 12.69 -2.68
N GLY A 421 -5.88 13.95 -2.67
CA GLY A 421 -6.79 15.10 -2.83
C GLY A 421 -7.57 15.09 -4.14
N THR A 422 -7.16 14.27 -5.12
CA THR A 422 -7.83 14.09 -6.42
C THR A 422 -8.64 12.80 -6.54
N VAL A 423 -8.64 11.93 -5.51
CA VAL A 423 -9.24 10.60 -5.54
C VAL A 423 -10.59 10.61 -4.83
N LEU A 424 -11.67 10.38 -5.59
CA LEU A 424 -13.04 10.33 -5.08
C LEU A 424 -13.52 8.90 -4.74
N ASP A 425 -12.69 7.89 -4.98
CA ASP A 425 -13.01 6.48 -4.72
C ASP A 425 -12.47 6.08 -3.33
N ASP A 426 -13.38 5.84 -2.38
CA ASP A 426 -13.02 5.50 -0.99
C ASP A 426 -12.20 4.21 -0.90
N ASN A 427 -12.41 3.25 -1.80
CA ASN A 427 -11.66 1.99 -1.80
C ASN A 427 -10.20 2.22 -2.24
N VAL A 428 -9.97 3.09 -3.22
CA VAL A 428 -8.62 3.50 -3.59
C VAL A 428 -8.00 4.38 -2.50
N ASN A 429 -8.76 5.34 -1.99
CA ASN A 429 -8.29 6.29 -0.99
C ASN A 429 -7.83 5.56 0.28
N ASP A 430 -8.68 4.72 0.86
CA ASP A 430 -8.36 3.99 2.08
C ASP A 430 -7.26 2.94 1.88
N ARG A 431 -7.15 2.33 0.69
CA ARG A 431 -6.03 1.44 0.35
C ARG A 431 -4.68 2.15 0.50
N ILE A 432 -4.60 3.40 0.03
CA ILE A 432 -3.39 4.22 0.13
C ILE A 432 -3.19 4.69 1.57
N ARG A 433 -4.28 5.08 2.25
CA ARG A 433 -4.22 5.50 3.65
C ARG A 433 -3.72 4.40 4.58
N VAL A 434 -4.00 3.12 4.31
CA VAL A 434 -3.35 2.00 5.02
C VAL A 434 -1.83 2.07 4.91
N GLN A 435 -1.30 2.41 3.72
CA GLN A 435 0.14 2.56 3.53
C GLN A 435 0.66 3.77 4.29
N ILE A 436 0.00 4.93 4.18
CA ILE A 436 0.36 6.16 4.90
C ILE A 436 0.38 5.90 6.42
N VAL A 437 -0.65 5.27 6.97
CA VAL A 437 -0.74 4.88 8.38
C VAL A 437 0.39 3.93 8.78
N SER A 438 0.69 2.94 7.92
CA SER A 438 1.81 2.02 8.17
C SER A 438 3.16 2.77 8.13
N GLY A 439 3.32 3.73 7.23
CA GLY A 439 4.48 4.62 7.16
C GLY A 439 4.59 5.52 8.39
N MET A 440 3.50 6.12 8.85
CA MET A 440 3.43 6.88 10.10
C MET A 440 3.86 6.03 11.30
N ALA A 441 3.33 4.81 11.41
CA ALA A 441 3.69 3.89 12.49
C ALA A 441 5.17 3.45 12.40
N LYS A 442 5.67 3.21 11.20
CA LYS A 442 7.08 2.85 10.95
C LYS A 442 8.04 3.95 11.42
N VAL A 443 7.62 5.21 11.39
CA VAL A 443 8.46 6.37 11.75
C VAL A 443 8.16 6.92 13.16
N GLY A 444 7.33 6.21 13.93
CA GLY A 444 7.06 6.53 15.34
C GLY A 444 5.86 7.44 15.59
N TYR A 445 5.13 7.83 14.54
CA TYR A 445 3.93 8.68 14.63
C TYR A 445 2.67 7.89 14.96
N PHE A 446 2.72 7.11 16.03
CA PHE A 446 1.64 6.18 16.38
C PHE A 446 0.33 6.89 16.70
N ASP A 447 0.34 7.99 17.44
CA ASP A 447 -0.92 8.63 17.84
C ASP A 447 -1.60 9.32 16.65
N ARG A 448 -0.81 10.00 15.81
CA ARG A 448 -1.30 10.54 14.53
C ARG A 448 -1.83 9.42 13.62
N ALA A 449 -1.14 8.28 13.56
CA ALA A 449 -1.60 7.12 12.79
C ALA A 449 -2.98 6.61 13.28
N LYS A 450 -3.19 6.55 14.61
CA LYS A 450 -4.48 6.13 15.20
C LYS A 450 -5.59 7.13 14.91
N GLU A 451 -5.34 8.42 15.08
CA GLU A 451 -6.29 9.49 14.71
C GLU A 451 -6.64 9.42 13.22
N TYR A 452 -5.65 9.14 12.38
CA TYR A 452 -5.85 8.98 10.95
C TYR A 452 -6.79 7.80 10.64
N ILE A 453 -6.63 6.65 11.31
CA ILE A 453 -7.54 5.51 11.17
C ILE A 453 -8.97 5.86 11.59
N ASP A 454 -9.11 6.58 12.70
CA ASP A 454 -10.43 6.87 13.28
C ASP A 454 -11.20 7.91 12.44
N PHE A 455 -10.53 8.98 12.01
CA PHE A 455 -11.19 10.15 11.40
C PHE A 455 -11.00 10.28 9.90
N GLN A 456 -9.94 9.69 9.34
CA GLN A 456 -9.63 9.82 7.92
C GLN A 456 -9.72 8.50 7.17
N MET A 457 -10.18 7.41 7.76
CA MET A 457 -10.49 6.19 7.01
C MET A 457 -11.97 5.86 7.12
N TYR A 458 -12.55 5.29 6.07
CA TYR A 458 -14.00 5.10 5.97
C TYR A 458 -14.39 3.62 5.95
N LEU A 459 -13.67 2.79 5.20
CA LEU A 459 -13.96 1.39 5.00
C LEU A 459 -13.37 0.51 6.11
N PRO A 460 -14.19 -0.27 6.84
CA PRO A 460 -13.74 -1.04 8.01
C PRO A 460 -12.61 -2.02 7.72
N ALA A 461 -12.67 -2.69 6.57
CA ALA A 461 -11.67 -3.67 6.17
C ALA A 461 -10.26 -3.05 6.08
N PHE A 462 -10.16 -1.82 5.57
CA PHE A 462 -8.90 -1.09 5.55
C PHE A 462 -8.51 -0.55 6.92
N LYS A 463 -9.47 -0.17 7.79
CA LYS A 463 -9.15 0.15 9.19
C LYS A 463 -8.51 -1.04 9.91
N VAL A 464 -9.00 -2.26 9.69
CA VAL A 464 -8.38 -3.48 10.23
C VAL A 464 -6.93 -3.60 9.77
N ASP A 465 -6.68 -3.47 8.47
CA ASP A 465 -5.34 -3.56 7.88
C ASP A 465 -4.41 -2.46 8.44
N ALA A 466 -4.95 -1.25 8.67
CA ALA A 466 -4.23 -0.11 9.24
C ALA A 466 -3.88 -0.30 10.72
N TRP A 467 -4.81 -0.80 11.55
CA TRP A 467 -4.53 -1.17 12.94
C TRP A 467 -3.43 -2.24 13.05
N MET A 468 -3.45 -3.22 12.17
CA MET A 468 -2.37 -4.22 12.06
C MET A 468 -1.05 -3.59 11.59
N GLY A 469 -1.11 -2.56 10.73
CA GLY A 469 0.04 -1.72 10.36
C GLY A 469 0.66 -1.01 11.56
N VAL A 470 -0.16 -0.38 12.40
CA VAL A 470 0.29 0.27 13.65
C VAL A 470 0.92 -0.74 14.60
N ALA A 471 0.29 -1.91 14.79
CA ALA A 471 0.84 -2.98 15.62
C ALA A 471 2.22 -3.44 15.12
N ARG A 472 2.41 -3.59 13.81
CA ARG A 472 3.71 -3.94 13.21
C ARG A 472 4.79 -2.92 13.50
N GLY A 473 4.48 -1.62 13.53
CA GLY A 473 5.45 -0.56 13.83
C GLY A 473 6.00 -0.63 15.26
N TYR A 474 5.27 -1.21 16.22
CA TYR A 474 5.74 -1.36 17.60
C TYR A 474 6.67 -2.55 17.84
N LEU A 475 6.55 -3.61 17.02
CA LEU A 475 7.24 -4.89 17.25
C LEU A 475 8.78 -4.81 17.16
N PRO A 476 9.41 -4.02 16.27
CA PRO A 476 10.87 -3.90 16.25
C PRO A 476 11.49 -3.28 17.52
N PHE A 477 10.68 -2.60 18.34
CA PHE A 477 11.12 -1.87 19.52
C PHE A 477 10.64 -2.51 20.83
N ASP A 478 10.28 -3.80 20.79
CA ASP A 478 9.79 -4.58 21.95
C ASP A 478 8.57 -3.97 22.68
N ARG A 479 7.80 -3.12 21.99
CA ARG A 479 6.57 -2.49 22.51
C ARG A 479 5.36 -3.42 22.37
N ASN A 480 5.50 -4.63 22.91
CA ASN A 480 4.55 -5.73 22.72
C ASN A 480 3.14 -5.43 23.26
N SER A 481 3.04 -4.73 24.41
CA SER A 481 1.74 -4.36 24.98
C SER A 481 0.95 -3.40 24.08
N ASP A 482 1.65 -2.41 23.49
CA ASP A 482 1.04 -1.48 22.54
C ASP A 482 0.65 -2.19 21.25
N ALA A 483 1.49 -3.10 20.73
CA ALA A 483 1.15 -3.91 19.58
C ALA A 483 -0.14 -4.73 19.82
N ILE A 484 -0.25 -5.41 20.98
CA ILE A 484 -1.43 -6.19 21.37
C ILE A 484 -2.68 -5.32 21.44
N ALA A 485 -2.62 -4.13 22.05
CA ALA A 485 -3.78 -3.24 22.18
C ALA A 485 -4.35 -2.81 20.80
N ASN A 486 -3.48 -2.61 19.80
CA ASN A 486 -3.91 -2.29 18.44
C ASN A 486 -4.46 -3.53 17.71
N LEU A 487 -3.89 -4.72 17.95
CA LEU A 487 -4.43 -5.97 17.41
C LEU A 487 -5.80 -6.31 17.99
N ASP A 488 -6.06 -6.01 19.26
CA ASP A 488 -7.38 -6.23 19.89
C ASP A 488 -8.45 -5.40 19.19
N LYS A 489 -8.16 -4.14 18.84
CA LYS A 489 -9.04 -3.29 18.02
C LYS A 489 -9.27 -3.89 16.64
N ALA A 490 -8.20 -4.34 15.97
CA ALA A 490 -8.28 -4.95 14.65
C ALA A 490 -9.15 -6.22 14.66
N PHE A 491 -8.95 -7.10 15.64
CA PHE A 491 -9.69 -8.35 15.76
C PHE A 491 -11.17 -8.14 16.11
N ALA A 492 -11.47 -7.22 17.03
CA ALA A 492 -12.84 -6.85 17.35
C ALA A 492 -13.59 -6.32 16.12
N LEU A 493 -12.95 -5.45 15.33
CA LEU A 493 -13.53 -4.91 14.10
C LEU A 493 -13.72 -5.99 13.03
N GLN A 494 -12.75 -6.90 12.86
CA GLN A 494 -12.85 -8.00 11.90
C GLN A 494 -13.99 -8.97 12.23
N LYS A 495 -14.19 -9.32 13.51
CA LYS A 495 -15.34 -10.12 13.96
C LYS A 495 -16.66 -9.42 13.58
N LYS A 496 -16.72 -8.10 13.77
CA LYS A 496 -17.90 -7.31 13.41
C LYS A 496 -18.20 -7.34 11.91
N ILE A 497 -17.19 -7.15 11.06
CA ILE A 497 -17.31 -7.24 9.59
C ILE A 497 -17.87 -8.60 9.15
N ILE A 498 -17.34 -9.68 9.72
CA ILE A 498 -17.80 -11.03 9.38
C ILE A 498 -19.23 -11.26 9.88
N SER A 499 -19.56 -10.77 11.08
CA SER A 499 -20.92 -10.90 11.62
C SER A 499 -21.97 -10.14 10.80
N SER A 500 -21.63 -8.95 10.27
CA SER A 500 -22.56 -8.12 9.50
C SER A 500 -22.78 -8.63 8.07
N THR A 501 -21.73 -9.12 7.42
CA THR A 501 -21.82 -9.77 6.10
C THR A 501 -22.40 -11.19 6.18
N GLY A 502 -22.38 -11.79 7.37
CA GLY A 502 -22.77 -13.17 7.64
C GLY A 502 -21.61 -14.13 7.43
N ALA A 503 -21.36 -15.03 8.39
CA ALA A 503 -20.21 -15.93 8.38
C ALA A 503 -20.07 -16.78 7.11
N ILE A 504 -21.17 -17.11 6.42
CA ILE A 504 -21.14 -17.83 5.13
C ILE A 504 -20.47 -17.03 4.00
N ASN A 505 -20.47 -15.70 4.11
CA ASN A 505 -19.89 -14.79 3.12
C ASN A 505 -18.43 -14.42 3.43
N THR A 506 -17.80 -15.06 4.42
CA THR A 506 -16.39 -14.82 4.78
C THR A 506 -15.48 -14.99 3.56
N SER A 507 -14.69 -13.96 3.26
CA SER A 507 -13.80 -13.91 2.11
C SER A 507 -12.39 -14.44 2.42
N ASN A 508 -11.56 -14.58 1.37
CA ASN A 508 -10.13 -14.93 1.53
C ASN A 508 -9.38 -13.86 2.31
N ALA A 509 -9.73 -12.59 2.08
CA ALA A 509 -9.12 -11.46 2.74
C ALA A 509 -9.41 -11.47 4.24
N ASP A 510 -10.64 -11.81 4.63
CA ASP A 510 -11.04 -11.91 6.04
C ASP A 510 -10.25 -12.99 6.78
N THR A 511 -10.10 -14.17 6.16
CA THR A 511 -9.31 -15.25 6.73
C THR A 511 -7.83 -14.88 6.83
N ALA A 512 -7.28 -14.28 5.77
CA ALA A 512 -5.88 -13.86 5.75
C ALA A 512 -5.57 -12.83 6.85
N ARG A 513 -6.48 -11.86 7.09
CA ARG A 513 -6.37 -10.91 8.20
C ARG A 513 -6.34 -11.60 9.55
N LEU A 514 -7.26 -12.52 9.81
CA LEU A 514 -7.31 -13.28 11.07
C LEU A 514 -6.02 -14.08 11.29
N GLN A 515 -5.52 -14.76 10.26
CA GLN A 515 -4.25 -15.50 10.37
C GLN A 515 -3.06 -14.58 10.63
N GLN A 516 -2.99 -13.44 9.95
CA GLN A 516 -1.98 -12.42 10.20
C GLN A 516 -2.07 -11.85 11.62
N MET A 517 -3.28 -11.64 12.16
CA MET A 517 -3.46 -11.23 13.56
C MET A 517 -2.91 -12.28 14.52
N ALA A 518 -3.25 -13.56 14.33
CA ALA A 518 -2.73 -14.64 15.15
C ALA A 518 -1.18 -14.70 15.12
N ALA A 519 -0.58 -14.45 13.94
CA ALA A 519 0.87 -14.34 13.80
C ALA A 519 1.46 -13.15 14.59
N LEU A 520 0.84 -11.97 14.48
CA LEU A 520 1.29 -10.76 15.15
C LEU A 520 1.12 -10.87 16.67
N TYR A 521 0.06 -11.50 17.17
CA TYR A 521 -0.12 -11.79 18.60
C TYR A 521 0.99 -12.69 19.14
N ARG A 522 1.34 -13.76 18.41
CA ARG A 522 2.47 -14.63 18.78
C ARG A 522 3.80 -13.87 18.78
N ARG A 523 4.06 -13.04 17.76
CA ARG A 523 5.27 -12.22 17.69
C ARG A 523 5.35 -11.21 18.84
N ALA A 524 4.21 -10.71 19.30
CA ALA A 524 4.11 -9.89 20.51
C ALA A 524 4.17 -10.72 21.82
N GLY A 525 4.36 -12.03 21.76
CA GLY A 525 4.46 -12.93 22.91
C GLY A 525 3.13 -13.37 23.54
N ASN A 526 1.98 -13.12 22.89
CA ASN A 526 0.65 -13.45 23.41
C ASN A 526 0.02 -14.64 22.66
N ASN A 527 0.34 -15.85 23.12
CA ASN A 527 -0.15 -17.10 22.52
C ASN A 527 -1.65 -17.32 22.76
N ASP A 528 -2.18 -16.94 23.93
CA ASP A 528 -3.59 -17.11 24.28
C ASP A 528 -4.49 -16.34 23.32
N LYS A 529 -4.13 -15.09 22.99
CA LYS A 529 -4.84 -14.28 21.99
C LYS A 529 -4.72 -14.83 20.58
N ALA A 530 -3.56 -15.41 20.24
CA ALA A 530 -3.40 -16.06 18.95
C ALA A 530 -4.29 -17.32 18.84
N GLU A 531 -4.43 -18.07 19.93
CA GLU A 531 -5.35 -19.21 20.03
C GLU A 531 -6.82 -18.76 19.93
N GLU A 532 -7.21 -17.67 20.60
CA GLU A 532 -8.56 -17.09 20.49
C GLU A 532 -8.94 -16.80 19.02
N VAL A 533 -8.01 -16.24 18.23
CA VAL A 533 -8.25 -15.97 16.81
C VAL A 533 -8.37 -17.26 16.01
N MET A 534 -7.57 -18.27 16.33
CA MET A 534 -7.61 -19.58 15.67
C MET A 534 -8.90 -20.34 15.97
N ASP A 535 -9.37 -20.30 17.21
CA ASP A 535 -10.65 -20.87 17.63
C ASP A 535 -11.82 -20.20 16.93
N TYR A 536 -11.79 -18.88 16.74
CA TYR A 536 -12.80 -18.19 15.95
C TYR A 536 -12.88 -18.74 14.51
N ILE A 537 -11.74 -18.99 13.86
CA ILE A 537 -11.71 -19.60 12.51
C ILE A 537 -12.25 -21.04 12.54
N GLY A 538 -11.78 -21.87 13.48
CA GLY A 538 -12.04 -23.31 13.50
C GLY A 538 -13.39 -23.72 14.10
N ILE A 539 -13.90 -22.98 15.08
CA ILE A 539 -15.10 -23.31 15.84
C ILE A 539 -16.28 -22.47 15.38
N GLU A 540 -16.10 -21.17 15.16
CA GLU A 540 -17.22 -20.27 14.83
C GLU A 540 -17.47 -20.16 13.33
N LEU A 541 -16.41 -20.00 12.51
CA LEU A 541 -16.57 -19.83 11.07
C LEU A 541 -16.75 -21.15 10.33
N LEU A 542 -15.93 -22.16 10.63
CA LEU A 542 -15.90 -23.41 9.88
C LEU A 542 -17.26 -24.11 9.74
N PRO A 543 -18.09 -24.25 10.80
CA PRO A 543 -19.37 -24.95 10.68
C PRO A 543 -20.36 -24.27 9.73
N VAL A 544 -20.19 -22.97 9.48
CA VAL A 544 -21.08 -22.17 8.63
C VAL A 544 -20.59 -22.12 7.17
N LEU A 545 -19.32 -22.47 6.91
CA LEU A 545 -18.70 -22.47 5.58
C LEU A 545 -18.99 -23.79 4.82
N THR A 546 -20.21 -23.96 4.35
CA THR A 546 -20.72 -25.23 3.79
C THR A 546 -20.25 -25.56 2.36
N GLY A 547 -19.55 -24.65 1.66
CA GLY A 547 -19.11 -24.85 0.28
C GLY A 547 -17.63 -25.23 0.12
N THR A 548 -17.32 -26.07 -0.87
CA THR A 548 -15.94 -26.49 -1.19
C THR A 548 -15.04 -25.34 -1.61
N SER A 549 -15.61 -24.29 -2.21
CA SER A 549 -14.89 -23.05 -2.52
C SER A 549 -14.38 -22.37 -1.26
N HIS A 550 -15.18 -22.31 -0.19
CA HIS A 550 -14.81 -21.69 1.09
C HIS A 550 -13.70 -22.47 1.80
N HIS A 551 -13.78 -23.81 1.81
CA HIS A 551 -12.73 -24.67 2.34
C HIS A 551 -11.40 -24.53 1.58
N GLY A 552 -11.43 -24.56 0.24
CA GLY A 552 -10.21 -24.41 -0.55
C GLY A 552 -9.48 -23.07 -0.31
N ARG A 553 -10.23 -22.00 -0.02
CA ARG A 553 -9.68 -20.67 0.31
C ARG A 553 -8.97 -20.68 1.67
N LEU A 554 -9.58 -21.28 2.69
CA LEU A 554 -8.97 -21.46 4.02
C LEU A 554 -7.67 -22.25 3.93
N ILE A 555 -7.69 -23.36 3.18
CA ILE A 555 -6.54 -24.26 3.05
C ILE A 555 -5.37 -23.56 2.37
N VAL A 556 -5.61 -22.78 1.31
CA VAL A 556 -4.56 -21.97 0.67
C VAL A 556 -3.98 -20.93 1.64
N ALA A 557 -4.83 -20.31 2.46
CA ALA A 557 -4.38 -19.34 3.46
C ALA A 557 -3.49 -20.01 4.53
N PHE A 558 -3.92 -21.15 5.07
CA PHE A 558 -3.12 -21.97 5.99
C PHE A 558 -1.81 -22.43 5.39
N ARG A 559 -1.85 -22.89 4.14
CA ARG A 559 -0.69 -23.33 3.38
C ARG A 559 0.35 -22.23 3.27
N ASN A 560 -0.05 -21.05 2.80
CA ASN A 560 0.86 -19.93 2.61
C ASN A 560 1.47 -19.48 3.95
N TYR A 561 0.69 -19.51 5.03
CA TYR A 561 1.18 -19.16 6.35
C TYR A 561 2.13 -20.21 6.95
N ALA A 562 1.82 -21.50 6.78
CA ALA A 562 2.74 -22.58 7.14
C ALA A 562 4.05 -22.48 6.35
N ASP A 563 3.97 -22.17 5.04
CA ASP A 563 5.14 -21.99 4.20
C ASP A 563 6.00 -20.80 4.68
N GLU A 564 5.39 -19.71 5.15
CA GLU A 564 6.11 -18.58 5.77
C GLU A 564 6.85 -19.00 7.05
N LEU A 565 6.20 -19.79 7.93
CA LEU A 565 6.81 -20.31 9.17
C LEU A 565 7.92 -21.34 8.90
N LEU A 566 7.81 -22.08 7.79
CA LEU A 566 8.79 -23.08 7.37
C LEU A 566 9.93 -22.48 6.53
N ALA A 567 9.73 -21.28 5.97
CA ALA A 567 10.70 -20.59 5.11
C ALA A 567 11.98 -20.21 5.87
N TYR A 568 13.11 -20.38 5.19
CA TYR A 568 14.43 -19.93 5.64
C TYR A 568 14.68 -18.55 5.05
N ARG A 569 14.84 -17.51 5.87
CA ARG A 569 15.53 -16.28 5.45
C ARG A 569 17.01 -16.41 5.81
N GLN A 570 17.88 -16.00 4.89
CA GLN A 570 19.31 -16.33 4.91
C GLN A 570 20.11 -15.71 6.07
N GLU A 571 19.52 -14.85 6.90
CA GLU A 571 20.26 -14.10 7.92
C GLU A 571 19.83 -14.36 9.36
N ASP A 572 18.72 -15.06 9.61
CA ASP A 572 18.28 -15.31 10.99
C ASP A 572 17.87 -16.77 11.23
N THR A 573 18.69 -17.47 12.01
CA THR A 573 18.42 -18.86 12.42
C THR A 573 17.40 -18.98 13.55
N SER A 574 16.92 -17.85 14.11
CA SER A 574 15.83 -17.79 15.09
C SER A 574 14.42 -17.86 14.46
N SER A 575 14.31 -17.66 13.14
CA SER A 575 13.04 -17.45 12.41
C SER A 575 12.15 -18.69 12.19
N LYS A 576 12.61 -19.91 12.50
CA LYS A 576 11.82 -21.13 12.30
C LYS A 576 11.03 -21.51 13.55
N ASP A 577 9.75 -21.20 13.55
CA ASP A 577 8.83 -21.67 14.59
C ASP A 577 8.18 -23.00 14.17
N PHE A 578 8.94 -24.10 14.27
CA PHE A 578 8.42 -25.44 13.96
C PHE A 578 7.22 -25.83 14.83
N ALA A 579 7.12 -25.30 16.05
CA ALA A 579 5.99 -25.53 16.93
C ALA A 579 4.74 -24.82 16.40
N ALA A 580 4.84 -23.54 16.00
CA ALA A 580 3.74 -22.84 15.35
C ALA A 580 3.38 -23.46 13.99
N ALA A 581 4.37 -23.85 13.18
CA ALA A 581 4.13 -24.51 11.90
C ALA A 581 3.33 -25.80 12.10
N ARG A 582 3.68 -26.62 13.09
CA ARG A 582 2.94 -27.84 13.42
C ARG A 582 1.48 -27.54 13.77
N ILE A 583 1.21 -26.54 14.61
CA ILE A 583 -0.17 -26.16 14.98
C ILE A 583 -0.97 -25.72 13.74
N VAL A 584 -0.38 -24.90 12.88
CA VAL A 584 -1.00 -24.48 11.61
C VAL A 584 -1.30 -25.68 10.71
N LEU A 585 -0.40 -26.67 10.66
CA LEU A 585 -0.57 -27.87 9.85
C LEU A 585 -1.58 -28.87 10.44
N GLU A 586 -1.69 -29.01 11.76
CA GLU A 586 -2.74 -29.81 12.39
C GLU A 586 -4.12 -29.19 12.12
N ASN A 587 -4.21 -27.85 12.19
CA ASN A 587 -5.40 -27.12 11.75
C ASN A 587 -5.67 -27.39 10.26
N MET A 588 -4.68 -27.17 9.39
CA MET A 588 -4.81 -27.45 7.95
C MET A 588 -5.26 -28.89 7.66
N HIS A 589 -4.76 -29.89 8.41
CA HIS A 589 -5.22 -31.28 8.31
C HIS A 589 -6.68 -31.42 8.74
N LEU A 590 -7.06 -30.87 9.90
CA LEU A 590 -8.44 -30.87 10.37
C LEU A 590 -9.38 -30.29 9.32
N PHE A 591 -9.06 -29.11 8.77
CA PHE A 591 -9.84 -28.46 7.71
C PHE A 591 -9.90 -29.28 6.42
N SER A 592 -8.78 -29.90 6.02
CA SER A 592 -8.72 -30.77 4.84
C SER A 592 -9.54 -32.05 5.03
N SER A 593 -9.61 -32.58 6.25
CA SER A 593 -10.32 -33.80 6.61
C SER A 593 -11.84 -33.62 6.63
N VAL A 594 -12.33 -32.44 7.05
CA VAL A 594 -13.77 -32.15 7.17
C VAL A 594 -14.36 -31.47 5.94
N GLN A 595 -13.59 -31.34 4.85
CA GLN A 595 -14.04 -30.70 3.62
C GLN A 595 -15.30 -31.40 3.05
N PRO A 596 -16.46 -30.70 2.96
CA PRO A 596 -17.74 -31.34 2.64
C PRO A 596 -17.80 -31.81 1.17
N PRO A 597 -18.53 -32.91 0.88
CA PRO A 597 -18.87 -33.28 -0.49
C PRO A 597 -19.78 -32.20 -1.11
N ASN A 598 -19.66 -31.93 -2.42
CA ASN A 598 -20.50 -30.93 -3.08
C ASN A 598 -21.75 -31.57 -3.70
N ASP A 599 -22.94 -31.20 -3.20
CA ASP A 599 -24.24 -31.75 -3.62
C ASP A 599 -24.70 -31.31 -5.02
N THR A 600 -24.02 -30.35 -5.68
CA THR A 600 -24.43 -29.82 -7.00
C THR A 600 -23.47 -30.09 -8.16
N ASN A 601 -22.24 -30.53 -7.90
CA ASN A 601 -21.22 -30.83 -8.91
C ASN A 601 -20.13 -31.79 -8.38
N GLY A 602 -20.52 -33.04 -8.12
CA GLY A 602 -19.71 -34.06 -7.42
C GLY A 602 -18.30 -34.37 -7.96
N GLU A 603 -17.91 -33.89 -9.16
CA GLU A 603 -16.57 -34.13 -9.74
C GLU A 603 -15.45 -33.27 -9.11
N LYS A 604 -15.74 -32.04 -8.66
CA LYS A 604 -14.70 -31.07 -8.25
C LYS A 604 -14.29 -31.19 -6.76
N SER A 605 -15.12 -31.77 -5.89
CA SER A 605 -14.93 -31.78 -4.43
C SER A 605 -13.90 -32.80 -3.95
N TYR A 606 -13.97 -34.04 -4.44
CA TYR A 606 -13.08 -35.12 -4.01
C TYR A 606 -11.63 -34.89 -4.47
N ARG A 607 -11.49 -34.37 -5.69
CA ARG A 607 -10.22 -33.90 -6.21
C ARG A 607 -9.60 -32.82 -5.32
N ALA A 608 -10.41 -31.87 -4.82
CA ALA A 608 -9.93 -30.80 -3.95
C ALA A 608 -9.53 -31.31 -2.55
N ARG A 609 -10.29 -32.27 -1.98
CA ARG A 609 -9.93 -32.88 -0.69
C ARG A 609 -8.62 -33.66 -0.77
N VAL A 610 -8.45 -34.51 -1.79
CA VAL A 610 -7.20 -35.25 -2.01
C VAL A 610 -6.02 -34.30 -2.23
N TYR A 611 -6.21 -33.24 -3.01
CA TYR A 611 -5.21 -32.19 -3.19
C TYR A 611 -4.79 -31.56 -1.85
N SER A 612 -5.75 -31.09 -1.07
CA SER A 612 -5.49 -30.42 0.21
C SER A 612 -4.76 -31.33 1.20
N LEU A 613 -5.18 -32.59 1.31
CA LEU A 613 -4.52 -33.59 2.16
C LEU A 613 -3.09 -33.88 1.68
N ALA A 614 -2.86 -34.03 0.37
CA ALA A 614 -1.52 -34.24 -0.17
C ALA A 614 -0.58 -33.04 0.10
N GLU A 615 -1.10 -31.81 -0.02
CA GLU A 615 -0.36 -30.59 0.32
C GLU A 615 -0.06 -30.49 1.82
N THR A 616 -0.98 -30.94 2.69
CA THR A 616 -0.73 -31.04 4.13
C THR A 616 0.35 -32.08 4.44
N ALA A 617 0.31 -33.26 3.79
CA ALA A 617 1.31 -34.31 3.95
C ALA A 617 2.72 -33.83 3.57
N LEU A 618 2.87 -33.11 2.45
CA LEU A 618 4.16 -32.52 2.04
C LEU A 618 4.80 -31.65 3.12
N ARG A 619 3.99 -30.87 3.85
CA ARG A 619 4.49 -29.97 4.90
C ARG A 619 4.77 -30.68 6.21
N PHE A 620 4.02 -31.74 6.53
CA PHE A 620 4.42 -32.66 7.61
C PHE A 620 5.72 -33.41 7.28
N ALA A 621 5.95 -33.76 6.01
CA ALA A 621 7.22 -34.33 5.57
C ALA A 621 8.38 -33.34 5.77
N ALA A 622 8.15 -32.04 5.52
CA ALA A 622 9.13 -30.99 5.82
C ALA A 622 9.46 -30.86 7.32
N LEU A 623 8.53 -31.23 8.22
CA LEU A 623 8.75 -31.37 9.67
C LEU A 623 9.44 -32.69 10.05
N GLY A 624 9.55 -33.66 9.14
CA GLY A 624 10.04 -35.01 9.42
C GLY A 624 9.03 -35.90 10.16
N ASP A 625 7.75 -35.56 10.15
CA ASP A 625 6.70 -36.30 10.85
C ASP A 625 6.17 -37.46 9.99
N ARG A 626 6.92 -38.56 9.98
CA ARG A 626 6.60 -39.74 9.19
C ARG A 626 5.25 -40.36 9.52
N GLU A 627 4.93 -40.46 10.81
CA GLU A 627 3.67 -41.04 11.27
C GLU A 627 2.48 -40.25 10.72
N ARG A 628 2.57 -38.93 10.75
CA ARG A 628 1.51 -38.07 10.23
C ARG A 628 1.38 -38.15 8.71
N VAL A 629 2.51 -38.17 8.00
CA VAL A 629 2.51 -38.33 6.54
C VAL A 629 1.85 -39.64 6.13
N GLU A 630 2.27 -40.77 6.71
CA GLU A 630 1.68 -42.06 6.39
C GLU A 630 0.18 -42.10 6.73
N ALA A 631 -0.23 -41.57 7.88
CA ALA A 631 -1.64 -41.51 8.27
C ALA A 631 -2.49 -40.69 7.29
N ILE A 632 -1.97 -39.56 6.79
CA ILE A 632 -2.67 -38.73 5.80
C ILE A 632 -2.75 -39.45 4.44
N ILE A 633 -1.69 -40.14 4.02
CA ILE A 633 -1.73 -40.91 2.77
C ILE A 633 -2.69 -42.10 2.87
N ASP A 634 -2.72 -42.79 4.00
CA ASP A 634 -3.69 -43.87 4.25
C ASP A 634 -5.13 -43.31 4.25
N GLU A 635 -5.36 -42.09 4.77
CA GLU A 635 -6.65 -41.38 4.64
C GLU A 635 -7.00 -41.11 3.17
N ILE A 636 -6.05 -40.62 2.37
CA ILE A 636 -6.24 -40.36 0.93
C ILE A 636 -6.55 -41.64 0.16
N GLU A 637 -5.81 -42.72 0.41
CA GLU A 637 -6.03 -44.00 -0.26
C GLU A 637 -7.38 -44.61 0.15
N ALA A 638 -7.79 -44.50 1.42
CA ALA A 638 -9.14 -44.88 1.85
C ALA A 638 -10.24 -44.09 1.12
N LEU A 639 -10.03 -42.79 0.88
CA LEU A 639 -10.93 -41.98 0.03
C LEU A 639 -10.93 -42.45 -1.44
N ARG A 640 -9.86 -43.10 -1.90
CA ARG A 640 -9.68 -43.61 -3.28
C ARG A 640 -10.04 -45.10 -3.41
N GLU A 641 -10.39 -45.82 -2.35
CA GLU A 641 -10.66 -47.27 -2.41
C GLU A 641 -11.98 -47.58 -3.16
N ASN A 642 -13.08 -46.95 -2.77
CA ASN A 642 -14.34 -46.93 -3.53
C ASN A 642 -15.33 -45.95 -2.91
N ASP A 643 -15.67 -44.87 -3.61
CA ASP A 643 -16.65 -43.87 -3.14
C ASP A 643 -18.09 -44.13 -3.62
N ASP A 644 -18.33 -45.19 -4.42
CA ASP A 644 -19.60 -45.52 -5.07
C ASP A 644 -20.21 -44.38 -5.91
N LEU A 645 -19.41 -43.37 -6.27
CA LEU A 645 -19.88 -42.22 -7.04
C LEU A 645 -19.82 -42.52 -8.54
N VAL A 646 -20.92 -42.22 -9.24
CA VAL A 646 -21.07 -42.39 -10.68
C VAL A 646 -20.97 -41.02 -11.37
N SER A 647 -20.25 -40.94 -12.49
CA SER A 647 -20.13 -39.69 -13.28
C SER A 647 -21.48 -39.21 -13.84
N PHE A 648 -21.80 -37.92 -13.71
CA PHE A 648 -22.99 -37.28 -14.32
C PHE A 648 -22.59 -36.14 -15.29
N PRO A 649 -23.20 -35.99 -16.49
CA PRO A 649 -24.05 -36.93 -17.25
C PRO A 649 -23.36 -37.57 -18.48
N ASP A 650 -23.55 -38.89 -18.58
CA ASP A 650 -24.14 -39.61 -19.73
C ASP A 650 -23.36 -39.89 -21.03
N THR A 651 -22.02 -40.04 -20.98
CA THR A 651 -21.31 -40.69 -22.12
C THR A 651 -20.39 -41.85 -21.76
N ASN A 652 -20.15 -42.14 -20.48
CA ASN A 652 -19.34 -43.31 -20.12
C ASN A 652 -19.76 -43.97 -18.80
N PRO A 653 -20.75 -44.90 -18.82
CA PRO A 653 -21.23 -45.62 -17.63
C PRO A 653 -20.23 -46.63 -17.02
N GLN A 654 -18.92 -46.51 -17.29
CA GLN A 654 -17.87 -47.42 -16.80
C GLN A 654 -16.98 -46.85 -15.68
N ARG A 655 -17.16 -45.59 -15.29
CA ARG A 655 -16.31 -44.92 -14.28
C ARG A 655 -16.96 -45.01 -12.89
N LEU A 656 -16.79 -46.17 -12.23
CA LEU A 656 -16.99 -46.34 -10.79
C LEU A 656 -15.75 -45.78 -10.07
N ASN A 657 -15.90 -45.09 -8.93
CA ASN A 657 -14.81 -44.52 -8.13
C ASN A 657 -14.18 -43.22 -8.71
N LEU A 658 -14.98 -42.15 -8.72
CA LEU A 658 -14.62 -40.83 -9.28
C LEU A 658 -13.42 -40.18 -8.58
N THR A 659 -13.31 -40.33 -7.25
CA THR A 659 -12.20 -39.78 -6.47
C THR A 659 -10.87 -40.30 -6.97
N LYS A 660 -10.76 -41.61 -7.18
CA LYS A 660 -9.54 -42.26 -7.71
C LYS A 660 -9.20 -41.77 -9.11
N GLU A 661 -10.17 -41.80 -10.03
CA GLU A 661 -9.92 -41.42 -11.43
C GLU A 661 -9.48 -39.96 -11.62
N ARG A 662 -9.92 -39.05 -10.74
CA ARG A 662 -9.67 -37.61 -10.89
C ARG A 662 -8.51 -37.08 -10.05
N SER A 663 -7.87 -37.92 -9.25
CA SER A 663 -6.79 -37.51 -8.33
C SER A 663 -5.40 -38.05 -8.68
N TRP A 664 -5.23 -38.76 -9.81
CA TRP A 664 -3.92 -39.25 -10.27
C TRP A 664 -2.86 -38.16 -10.37
N SER A 665 -3.24 -36.93 -10.75
CA SER A 665 -2.33 -35.80 -10.88
C SER A 665 -1.72 -35.28 -9.57
N PHE A 666 -2.11 -35.82 -8.42
CA PHE A 666 -1.57 -35.44 -7.10
C PHE A 666 -0.76 -36.54 -6.45
N VAL A 667 -0.69 -37.71 -7.08
CA VAL A 667 0.06 -38.87 -6.55
C VAL A 667 1.55 -38.55 -6.48
N ASP A 668 2.06 -37.71 -7.38
CA ASP A 668 3.43 -37.21 -7.32
C ASP A 668 3.76 -36.48 -6.00
N SER A 669 2.84 -35.66 -5.51
CA SER A 669 2.96 -34.95 -4.23
C SER A 669 2.92 -35.91 -3.03
N MET A 670 2.09 -36.96 -3.11
CA MET A 670 2.02 -38.02 -2.09
C MET A 670 3.31 -38.85 -2.05
N VAL A 671 3.82 -39.20 -3.23
CA VAL A 671 5.08 -39.92 -3.41
C VAL A 671 6.25 -39.10 -2.87
N GLU A 672 6.30 -37.79 -3.17
CA GLU A 672 7.31 -36.90 -2.61
C GLU A 672 7.21 -36.84 -1.07
N ALA A 673 6.01 -36.67 -0.51
CA ALA A 673 5.82 -36.63 0.94
C ALA A 673 6.28 -37.93 1.63
N LEU A 674 5.89 -39.10 1.09
CA LEU A 674 6.28 -40.41 1.62
C LEU A 674 7.80 -40.62 1.54
N ALA A 675 8.39 -40.30 0.40
CA ALA A 675 9.84 -40.44 0.22
C ALA A 675 10.58 -39.53 1.21
N GLU A 676 10.20 -38.25 1.31
CA GLU A 676 10.81 -37.29 2.25
C GLU A 676 10.64 -37.67 3.72
N ALA A 677 9.54 -38.34 4.07
CA ALA A 677 9.30 -38.89 5.40
C ALA A 677 10.08 -40.19 5.70
N GLY A 678 10.76 -40.79 4.72
CA GLY A 678 11.51 -42.04 4.85
C GLY A 678 10.67 -43.31 4.64
N SER A 679 9.56 -43.21 3.90
CA SER A 679 8.62 -44.29 3.58
C SER A 679 8.67 -44.71 2.11
N GLU A 680 9.88 -44.91 1.58
CA GLU A 680 10.12 -45.20 0.16
C GLU A 680 9.38 -46.42 -0.39
N GLU A 681 9.28 -47.51 0.39
CA GLU A 681 8.56 -48.71 -0.03
C GLU A 681 7.09 -48.40 -0.33
N LYS A 682 6.44 -47.60 0.54
CA LYS A 682 5.07 -47.12 0.32
C LYS A 682 5.01 -46.16 -0.87
N ALA A 683 6.02 -45.33 -1.08
CA ALA A 683 6.08 -44.41 -2.22
C ALA A 683 6.12 -45.18 -3.55
N TRP A 684 6.97 -46.21 -3.66
CA TRP A 684 7.03 -47.08 -4.84
C TRP A 684 5.75 -47.88 -5.05
N ALA A 685 5.20 -48.47 -3.98
CA ALA A 685 3.92 -49.17 -4.05
C ALA A 685 2.80 -48.26 -4.56
N LEU A 686 2.79 -46.99 -4.16
CA LEU A 686 1.81 -46.00 -4.63
C LEU A 686 1.99 -45.67 -6.12
N ILE A 687 3.23 -45.58 -6.63
CA ILE A 687 3.50 -45.40 -8.07
C ILE A 687 2.96 -46.58 -8.88
N ASP A 688 3.12 -47.80 -8.38
CA ASP A 688 2.65 -49.02 -9.05
C ASP A 688 1.12 -49.08 -9.17
N THR A 689 0.39 -48.32 -8.33
CA THR A 689 -1.07 -48.18 -8.48
C THR A 689 -1.49 -47.33 -9.67
N ILE A 690 -0.58 -46.51 -10.24
CA ILE A 690 -0.87 -45.59 -11.34
C ILE A 690 -1.02 -46.38 -12.66
N PRO A 691 -2.20 -46.32 -13.32
CA PRO A 691 -2.43 -46.99 -14.60
C PRO A 691 -1.47 -46.54 -15.70
N ASP A 692 -1.11 -47.44 -16.61
CA ASP A 692 -0.14 -47.13 -17.70
C ASP A 692 -0.65 -46.05 -18.68
N ASN A 693 -1.96 -45.85 -18.78
CA ASN A 693 -2.55 -44.77 -19.55
C ASN A 693 -2.49 -43.40 -18.83
N GLU A 694 -2.22 -43.37 -17.51
CA GLU A 694 -1.98 -42.16 -16.70
C GLU A 694 -0.50 -41.74 -16.73
N VAL A 695 0.04 -41.77 -17.94
CA VAL A 695 1.39 -41.38 -18.36
C VAL A 695 1.98 -40.19 -17.60
N ARG A 696 1.20 -39.11 -17.47
CA ARG A 696 1.67 -37.86 -16.88
C ARG A 696 1.87 -37.99 -15.38
N ALA A 697 0.90 -38.57 -14.66
CA ALA A 697 0.99 -38.80 -13.22
C ALA A 697 2.15 -39.74 -12.89
N LYS A 698 2.32 -40.80 -13.68
CA LYS A 698 3.41 -41.77 -13.53
C LYS A 698 4.78 -41.11 -13.71
N SER A 699 4.94 -40.31 -14.77
CA SER A 699 6.16 -39.52 -15.02
C SER A 699 6.51 -38.55 -13.89
N SER A 700 5.53 -37.77 -13.43
CA SER A 700 5.73 -36.81 -12.33
C SER A 700 6.13 -37.50 -11.02
N SER A 701 5.59 -38.70 -10.77
CA SER A 701 5.92 -39.48 -9.58
C SER A 701 7.34 -40.07 -9.62
N TYR A 702 7.81 -40.53 -10.79
CA TYR A 702 9.22 -40.92 -10.95
C TYR A 702 10.16 -39.72 -10.79
N GLU A 703 9.78 -38.54 -11.28
CA GLU A 703 10.54 -37.30 -11.07
C GLU A 703 10.62 -36.90 -9.59
N ALA A 704 9.56 -37.13 -8.79
CA ALA A 704 9.57 -36.92 -7.35
C ALA A 704 10.59 -37.83 -6.65
N ILE A 705 10.64 -39.11 -7.02
CA ILE A 705 11.63 -40.07 -6.51
C ILE A 705 13.06 -39.65 -6.92
N ILE A 706 13.29 -39.24 -8.17
CA ILE A 706 14.59 -38.75 -8.63
C ILE A 706 15.08 -37.58 -7.76
N ASN A 707 14.19 -36.63 -7.45
CA ASN A 707 14.54 -35.51 -6.56
C ASN A 707 14.88 -35.98 -5.15
N PHE A 708 14.08 -36.89 -4.61
CA PHE A 708 14.32 -37.48 -3.29
C PHE A 708 15.68 -38.20 -3.25
N LEU A 709 15.97 -39.09 -4.21
CA LEU A 709 17.24 -39.82 -4.28
C LEU A 709 18.44 -38.88 -4.40
N ALA A 710 18.29 -37.77 -5.13
CA ALA A 710 19.32 -36.75 -5.17
C ALA A 710 19.54 -36.11 -3.80
N ARG A 711 18.46 -35.75 -3.09
CA ARG A 711 18.52 -35.15 -1.74
C ARG A 711 19.12 -36.13 -0.71
N ASP A 712 18.85 -37.43 -0.87
CA ASP A 712 19.38 -38.52 -0.03
C ASP A 712 20.76 -39.02 -0.48
N ASN A 713 21.36 -38.36 -1.47
CA ASN A 713 22.71 -38.64 -1.95
C ASN A 713 22.92 -40.04 -2.58
N ARG A 714 21.93 -40.54 -3.34
CA ARG A 714 21.91 -41.88 -3.99
C ARG A 714 21.97 -41.80 -5.53
N PRO A 715 23.15 -41.50 -6.12
CA PRO A 715 23.28 -41.22 -7.55
C PRO A 715 23.10 -42.43 -8.48
N ASP A 716 23.51 -43.63 -8.05
CA ASP A 716 23.45 -44.80 -8.93
C ASP A 716 22.01 -45.27 -9.11
N GLU A 717 21.24 -45.33 -8.02
CA GLU A 717 19.80 -45.64 -8.04
C GLU A 717 19.01 -44.58 -8.80
N LEU A 718 19.38 -43.30 -8.67
CA LEU A 718 18.76 -42.22 -9.44
C LEU A 718 18.92 -42.43 -10.94
N LEU A 719 20.13 -42.77 -11.41
CA LEU A 719 20.40 -43.02 -12.82
C LEU A 719 19.66 -44.26 -13.33
N GLU A 720 19.57 -45.32 -12.52
CA GLU A 720 18.78 -46.50 -12.85
C GLU A 720 17.30 -46.15 -13.06
N VAL A 721 16.71 -45.35 -12.15
CA VAL A 721 15.32 -44.88 -12.27
C VAL A 721 15.15 -44.01 -13.51
N LEU A 722 16.09 -43.11 -13.78
CA LEU A 722 16.06 -42.24 -14.97
C LEU A 722 16.10 -43.04 -16.27
N GLU A 723 16.99 -44.02 -16.37
CA GLU A 723 17.15 -44.87 -17.55
C GLU A 723 15.94 -45.76 -17.78
N THR A 724 15.39 -46.34 -16.71
CA THR A 724 14.33 -47.35 -16.76
C THR A 724 12.94 -46.73 -16.93
N HIS A 725 12.69 -45.57 -16.31
CA HIS A 725 11.33 -45.06 -16.13
C HIS A 725 11.05 -43.69 -16.76
N VAL A 726 12.07 -42.89 -17.12
CA VAL A 726 11.86 -41.57 -17.75
C VAL A 726 11.96 -41.67 -19.29
N VAL A 727 10.80 -41.72 -19.94
CA VAL A 727 10.61 -41.79 -21.40
C VAL A 727 9.86 -40.56 -21.95
N GLY A 728 10.11 -40.17 -23.21
CA GLY A 728 9.44 -39.04 -23.86
C GLY A 728 8.02 -39.38 -24.32
N TYR A 729 7.04 -38.50 -24.01
CA TYR A 729 5.62 -38.75 -24.27
C TYR A 729 5.08 -37.97 -25.47
N ARG A 730 4.82 -38.66 -26.60
CA ARG A 730 3.81 -38.32 -27.62
C ARG A 730 3.26 -39.57 -28.30
N GLY A 731 2.26 -40.19 -27.70
CA GLY A 731 1.58 -41.36 -28.30
C GLY A 731 2.55 -42.51 -28.61
N ASN A 732 2.11 -43.45 -29.45
CA ASN A 732 2.81 -44.72 -29.72
C ASN A 732 4.19 -44.58 -30.43
N ASN A 733 4.79 -43.38 -30.49
CA ASN A 733 6.14 -43.15 -31.01
C ASN A 733 6.99 -42.44 -29.95
N VAL A 734 8.08 -43.08 -29.54
CA VAL A 734 9.11 -42.49 -28.67
C VAL A 734 9.84 -41.40 -29.47
N ASP A 735 9.58 -40.13 -29.16
CA ASP A 735 10.38 -39.01 -29.66
C ASP A 735 11.69 -38.95 -28.88
N THR A 736 12.81 -39.24 -29.57
CA THR A 736 14.14 -39.31 -28.96
C THR A 736 14.61 -37.95 -28.42
N ASP A 737 14.25 -36.84 -29.07
CA ASP A 737 14.64 -35.50 -28.64
C ASP A 737 13.84 -35.07 -27.41
N GLN A 738 12.54 -35.38 -27.36
CA GLN A 738 11.71 -35.09 -26.18
C GLN A 738 12.14 -35.93 -24.97
N THR A 739 12.54 -37.17 -25.19
CA THR A 739 13.11 -38.04 -24.15
C THR A 739 14.40 -37.44 -23.60
N ALA A 740 15.31 -37.00 -24.48
CA ALA A 740 16.54 -36.33 -24.09
C ALA A 740 16.28 -35.03 -23.29
N ILE A 741 15.32 -34.21 -23.72
CA ILE A 741 14.93 -32.97 -22.99
C ILE A 741 14.46 -33.29 -21.56
N ASN A 742 13.61 -34.29 -21.39
CA ASN A 742 13.09 -34.67 -20.07
C ASN A 742 14.23 -35.17 -19.16
N ARG A 743 15.13 -35.99 -19.70
CA ARG A 743 16.29 -36.50 -18.96
C ARG A 743 17.28 -35.40 -18.58
N ILE A 744 17.61 -34.49 -19.50
CA ILE A 744 18.44 -33.32 -19.20
C ILE A 744 17.77 -32.47 -18.10
N GLY A 745 16.45 -32.27 -18.18
CA GLY A 745 15.69 -31.54 -17.16
C GLY A 745 15.78 -32.18 -15.77
N ALA A 746 15.65 -33.50 -15.68
CA ALA A 746 15.76 -34.27 -14.44
C ALA A 746 17.19 -34.31 -13.87
N LEU A 747 18.21 -34.31 -14.73
CA LEU A 747 19.62 -34.32 -14.34
C LEU A 747 20.16 -32.95 -13.95
N THR A 748 19.61 -31.86 -14.50
CA THR A 748 20.09 -30.49 -14.30
C THR A 748 19.14 -29.69 -13.41
N TYR A 749 18.12 -29.07 -14.01
CA TYR A 749 17.04 -28.33 -13.36
C TYR A 749 15.94 -27.99 -14.39
N VAL A 750 14.69 -27.81 -13.96
CA VAL A 750 13.57 -27.43 -14.88
C VAL A 750 13.56 -25.93 -15.12
N ASN A 751 13.65 -25.14 -14.05
CA ASN A 751 13.84 -23.68 -14.02
C ASN A 751 14.84 -23.35 -12.89
N LEU A 752 15.31 -22.11 -12.79
CA LEU A 752 16.33 -21.70 -11.81
C LEU A 752 15.89 -21.85 -10.34
N VAL A 753 14.62 -22.18 -10.08
CA VAL A 753 14.00 -22.22 -8.75
C VAL A 753 13.82 -23.65 -8.23
N VAL A 754 13.66 -24.66 -9.11
CA VAL A 754 13.60 -26.08 -8.69
C VAL A 754 14.92 -26.77 -9.03
N PRO A 755 15.89 -26.86 -8.10
CA PRO A 755 17.10 -27.64 -8.32
C PRO A 755 16.72 -29.11 -8.52
N ARG A 756 17.37 -29.76 -9.49
CA ARG A 756 17.24 -31.21 -9.73
C ARG A 756 18.58 -31.90 -9.47
N ALA A 757 18.73 -33.15 -9.90
CA ALA A 757 19.74 -34.07 -9.41
C ALA A 757 21.16 -33.47 -9.29
N GLY A 758 21.70 -32.93 -10.39
CA GLY A 758 23.07 -32.40 -10.42
C GLY A 758 23.31 -31.20 -9.50
N VAL A 759 22.35 -30.26 -9.42
CA VAL A 759 22.44 -29.11 -8.49
C VAL A 759 22.31 -29.58 -7.04
N ILE A 760 21.38 -30.50 -6.77
CA ILE A 760 21.17 -31.05 -5.42
C ILE A 760 22.45 -31.75 -4.92
N PHE A 761 23.08 -32.60 -5.74
CA PHE A 761 24.34 -33.25 -5.37
C PHE A 761 25.47 -32.26 -5.12
N ALA A 762 25.60 -31.24 -5.97
CA ALA A 762 26.64 -30.23 -5.82
C ALA A 762 26.48 -29.42 -4.53
N GLU A 763 25.25 -28.97 -4.22
CA GLU A 763 24.93 -28.26 -2.99
C GLU A 763 25.05 -29.16 -1.73
N ALA A 764 24.91 -30.47 -1.89
CA ALA A 764 25.18 -31.45 -0.85
C ALA A 764 26.69 -31.75 -0.66
N GLY A 765 27.57 -31.20 -1.52
CA GLY A 765 29.01 -31.45 -1.51
C GLY A 765 29.44 -32.74 -2.21
N ASN A 766 28.51 -33.48 -2.84
CA ASN A 766 28.85 -34.66 -3.66
C ASN A 766 29.16 -34.24 -5.10
N HIS A 767 30.30 -33.58 -5.25
CA HIS A 767 30.80 -33.06 -6.51
C HIS A 767 30.96 -34.14 -7.59
N ALA A 768 31.41 -35.35 -7.23
CA ALA A 768 31.57 -36.45 -8.18
C ALA A 768 30.23 -36.96 -8.73
N ALA A 769 29.18 -37.03 -7.90
CA ALA A 769 27.84 -37.36 -8.38
C ALA A 769 27.28 -36.26 -9.28
N ALA A 770 27.45 -34.99 -8.91
CA ALA A 770 27.03 -33.85 -9.71
C ALA A 770 27.71 -33.83 -11.09
N GLU A 771 29.03 -34.08 -11.14
CA GLU A 771 29.77 -34.19 -12.39
C GLU A 771 29.24 -35.35 -13.25
N ARG A 772 28.97 -36.53 -12.66
CA ARG A 772 28.36 -37.66 -13.37
C ARG A 772 26.98 -37.33 -13.96
N MET A 773 26.15 -36.56 -13.24
CA MET A 773 24.86 -36.09 -13.78
C MET A 773 25.09 -35.16 -14.98
N GLY A 774 26.08 -34.27 -14.88
CA GLY A 774 26.52 -33.40 -15.97
C GLY A 774 26.98 -34.18 -17.20
N ASP A 775 27.82 -35.20 -17.02
CA ASP A 775 28.34 -36.05 -18.11
C ASP A 775 27.21 -36.79 -18.83
N THR A 776 26.26 -37.32 -18.07
CA THR A 776 25.08 -38.02 -18.61
C THR A 776 24.20 -37.06 -19.42
N ALA A 777 23.93 -35.87 -18.88
CA ALA A 777 23.16 -34.84 -19.57
C ALA A 777 23.89 -34.30 -20.83
N LEU A 778 25.22 -34.18 -20.79
CA LEU A 778 26.05 -33.78 -21.92
C LEU A 778 25.98 -34.82 -23.05
N GLY A 779 25.94 -36.10 -22.71
CA GLY A 779 25.69 -37.17 -23.69
C GLY A 779 24.35 -37.01 -24.41
N GLU A 780 23.29 -36.63 -23.69
CA GLU A 780 21.96 -36.43 -24.27
C GLU A 780 21.91 -35.17 -25.16
N VAL A 781 22.43 -34.01 -24.71
CA VAL A 781 22.36 -32.76 -25.49
C VAL A 781 23.13 -32.84 -26.81
N ARG A 782 24.25 -33.56 -26.84
CA ARG A 782 25.05 -33.76 -28.07
C ARG A 782 24.28 -34.52 -29.15
N ARG A 783 23.38 -35.43 -28.76
CA ARG A 783 22.55 -36.23 -29.69
C ARG A 783 21.34 -35.46 -30.21
N MET A 784 20.88 -34.44 -29.50
CA MET A 784 19.72 -33.65 -29.89
C MET A 784 19.99 -32.82 -31.14
N TYR A 785 18.98 -32.71 -32.00
CA TYR A 785 18.95 -31.76 -33.12
C TYR A 785 20.19 -31.81 -34.04
N PRO A 786 20.48 -32.95 -34.69
CA PRO A 786 21.47 -32.99 -35.76
C PRO A 786 21.00 -32.10 -36.94
N ASN A 787 21.94 -31.39 -37.57
CA ASN A 787 21.82 -30.45 -38.72
C ASN A 787 20.40 -30.11 -39.26
N GLY A 788 20.06 -28.81 -39.30
CA GLY A 788 18.83 -28.31 -39.95
C GLY A 788 17.65 -28.00 -39.02
N SER A 789 17.89 -27.92 -37.71
CA SER A 789 16.87 -27.57 -36.71
C SER A 789 16.54 -26.06 -36.67
N THR A 790 15.36 -25.72 -36.11
CA THR A 790 14.91 -24.32 -36.05
C THR A 790 15.79 -23.49 -35.10
N PRO A 791 15.95 -22.16 -35.34
CA PRO A 791 16.67 -21.26 -34.45
C PRO A 791 16.16 -21.31 -32.99
N LEU A 792 14.84 -21.44 -32.81
CA LEU A 792 14.21 -21.64 -31.50
C LEU A 792 14.73 -22.90 -30.79
N ASN A 793 14.76 -24.04 -31.46
CA ASN A 793 15.19 -25.29 -30.83
C ASN A 793 16.67 -25.27 -30.48
N MET A 794 17.51 -24.70 -31.35
CA MET A 794 18.94 -24.54 -31.11
C MET A 794 19.20 -23.60 -29.92
N SER A 795 18.56 -22.44 -29.89
CA SER A 795 18.68 -21.46 -28.80
C SER A 795 18.15 -22.01 -27.47
N ARG A 796 16.86 -22.39 -27.43
CA ARG A 796 16.15 -22.71 -26.19
C ARG A 796 16.51 -24.08 -25.62
N PHE A 797 16.61 -25.11 -26.45
CA PHE A 797 16.75 -26.48 -25.96
C PHE A 797 18.19 -26.98 -25.99
N LYS A 798 18.97 -26.62 -27.02
CA LYS A 798 20.36 -27.07 -27.14
C LYS A 798 21.33 -26.18 -26.35
N VAL A 799 21.23 -24.86 -26.47
CA VAL A 799 22.09 -23.92 -25.73
C VAL A 799 21.55 -23.66 -24.32
N GLU A 800 20.41 -22.99 -24.18
CA GLU A 800 19.93 -22.50 -22.89
C GLU A 800 19.56 -23.62 -21.92
N ARG A 801 18.73 -24.58 -22.35
CA ARG A 801 18.31 -25.74 -21.51
C ARG A 801 19.25 -26.93 -21.57
N GLY A 802 20.25 -26.89 -22.43
CA GLY A 802 21.26 -27.94 -22.59
C GLY A 802 22.59 -27.49 -22.03
N TYR A 803 23.49 -27.06 -22.92
CA TYR A 803 24.88 -26.74 -22.59
C TYR A 803 25.05 -25.75 -21.42
N VAL A 804 24.24 -24.69 -21.35
CA VAL A 804 24.36 -23.69 -20.27
C VAL A 804 23.96 -24.28 -18.92
N LYS A 805 22.88 -25.07 -18.85
CA LYS A 805 22.47 -25.74 -17.60
C LYS A 805 23.49 -26.76 -17.13
N ILE A 806 24.04 -27.51 -18.08
CA ILE A 806 25.05 -28.53 -17.82
C ILE A 806 26.34 -27.88 -17.30
N ALA A 807 26.78 -26.77 -17.92
CA ALA A 807 27.91 -25.98 -17.44
C ALA A 807 27.71 -25.48 -16.00
N ARG A 808 26.49 -25.08 -15.64
CA ARG A 808 26.16 -24.72 -14.26
C ARG A 808 26.31 -25.89 -13.29
N VAL A 809 25.83 -27.08 -13.65
CA VAL A 809 26.01 -28.29 -12.83
C VAL A 809 27.51 -28.56 -12.64
N TYR A 810 28.31 -28.52 -13.71
CA TYR A 810 29.76 -28.69 -13.62
C TYR A 810 30.44 -27.63 -12.74
N HIS A 811 30.05 -26.37 -12.87
CA HIS A 811 30.57 -25.29 -12.04
C HIS A 811 30.31 -25.54 -10.55
N LEU A 812 29.06 -25.87 -10.20
CA LEU A 812 28.69 -26.19 -8.82
C LEU A 812 29.39 -27.48 -8.33
N ALA A 813 29.66 -28.42 -9.23
CA ALA A 813 30.47 -29.61 -8.96
C ALA A 813 31.98 -29.31 -8.82
N GLY A 814 32.44 -28.07 -9.03
CA GLY A 814 33.87 -27.76 -9.06
C GLY A 814 34.61 -28.31 -10.29
N ALA A 815 33.90 -28.88 -11.27
CA ALA A 815 34.45 -29.46 -12.49
C ALA A 815 34.66 -28.37 -13.55
N HIS A 816 35.51 -27.38 -13.25
CA HIS A 816 35.65 -26.16 -14.05
C HIS A 816 35.98 -26.44 -15.53
N THR A 817 36.91 -27.37 -15.82
CA THR A 817 37.26 -27.75 -17.20
C THR A 817 36.04 -28.26 -17.99
N ARG A 818 35.18 -29.07 -17.37
CA ARG A 818 33.96 -29.57 -18.02
C ARG A 818 32.92 -28.47 -18.23
N ALA A 819 32.84 -27.51 -17.30
CA ALA A 819 31.99 -26.34 -17.48
C ALA A 819 32.43 -25.51 -18.69
N VAL A 820 33.74 -25.27 -18.83
CA VAL A 820 34.36 -24.58 -19.97
C VAL A 820 34.05 -25.33 -21.28
N GLU A 821 34.31 -26.64 -21.35
CA GLU A 821 34.02 -27.47 -22.54
C GLU A 821 32.55 -27.37 -22.97
N SER A 822 31.63 -27.45 -22.01
CA SER A 822 30.19 -27.36 -22.28
C SER A 822 29.81 -25.98 -22.85
N LEU A 823 30.42 -24.90 -22.37
CA LEU A 823 30.16 -23.54 -22.89
C LEU A 823 30.82 -23.29 -24.24
N GLU A 824 32.00 -23.85 -24.51
CA GLU A 824 32.62 -23.79 -25.83
C GLU A 824 31.75 -24.48 -26.89
N GLU A 825 31.16 -25.64 -26.57
CA GLU A 825 30.17 -26.28 -27.45
C GLU A 825 28.90 -25.44 -27.62
N ALA A 826 28.50 -24.67 -26.61
CA ALA A 826 27.39 -23.72 -26.74
C ALA A 826 27.72 -22.62 -27.75
N GLU A 827 28.93 -22.04 -27.69
CA GLU A 827 29.39 -20.98 -28.60
C GLU A 827 29.44 -21.43 -30.06
N GLU A 828 29.85 -22.67 -30.33
CA GLU A 828 29.81 -23.24 -31.69
C GLU A 828 28.40 -23.29 -32.29
N VAL A 829 27.38 -23.40 -31.43
CA VAL A 829 25.98 -23.38 -31.83
C VAL A 829 25.48 -21.95 -32.07
N LEU A 830 25.96 -20.96 -31.30
CA LEU A 830 25.52 -19.55 -31.39
C LEU A 830 25.65 -18.99 -32.80
N ALA A 831 26.78 -19.26 -33.47
CA ALA A 831 27.05 -18.78 -34.83
C ALA A 831 26.03 -19.30 -35.88
N ARG A 832 25.31 -20.38 -35.59
CA ARG A 832 24.32 -21.01 -36.48
C ARG A 832 22.90 -20.47 -36.27
N ILE A 833 22.68 -19.63 -35.26
CA ILE A 833 21.39 -19.04 -34.94
C ILE A 833 21.26 -17.71 -35.69
N ALA A 834 20.48 -17.70 -36.77
CA ALA A 834 20.35 -16.55 -37.66
C ALA A 834 19.37 -15.48 -37.16
N ASP A 835 18.37 -15.85 -36.35
CA ASP A 835 17.35 -14.93 -35.83
C ASP A 835 17.88 -14.12 -34.65
N PRO A 836 17.75 -12.77 -34.66
CA PRO A 836 18.35 -11.95 -33.62
C PRO A 836 17.81 -12.18 -32.22
N ALA A 837 16.52 -12.46 -32.08
CA ALA A 837 15.93 -12.69 -30.77
C ALA A 837 16.47 -13.99 -30.15
N TRP A 838 16.52 -15.05 -30.95
CA TRP A 838 17.03 -16.34 -30.47
C TRP A 838 18.54 -16.32 -30.26
N ARG A 839 19.30 -15.58 -31.07
CA ARG A 839 20.75 -15.46 -30.91
C ARG A 839 21.11 -14.65 -29.67
N ILE A 840 20.48 -13.50 -29.45
CA ILE A 840 20.75 -12.66 -28.27
C ILE A 840 20.33 -13.35 -26.97
N ASN A 841 19.23 -14.10 -26.96
CA ASN A 841 18.85 -14.92 -25.81
C ASN A 841 19.93 -15.97 -25.48
N ALA A 842 20.46 -16.65 -26.49
CA ALA A 842 21.49 -17.67 -26.31
C ALA A 842 22.83 -17.06 -25.89
N LEU A 843 23.30 -15.99 -26.55
CA LEU A 843 24.48 -15.21 -26.16
C LEU A 843 24.38 -14.73 -24.71
N SER A 844 23.23 -14.17 -24.33
CA SER A 844 22.98 -13.66 -22.99
C SER A 844 23.02 -14.76 -21.92
N ALA A 845 22.48 -15.94 -22.23
CA ALA A 845 22.52 -17.08 -21.32
C ALA A 845 23.95 -17.63 -21.15
N THR A 846 24.70 -17.76 -22.25
CA THR A 846 26.09 -18.23 -22.25
C THR A 846 27.02 -17.23 -21.56
N GLY A 847 26.90 -15.93 -21.85
CA GLY A 847 27.70 -14.87 -21.22
C GLY A 847 27.55 -14.81 -19.71
N ARG A 848 26.30 -14.82 -19.19
CA ARG A 848 26.06 -14.90 -17.75
C ARG A 848 26.67 -16.15 -17.10
N MET A 849 26.73 -17.27 -17.82
CA MET A 849 27.34 -18.49 -17.31
C MET A 849 28.87 -18.42 -17.30
N TRP A 850 29.49 -17.79 -18.31
CA TRP A 850 30.93 -17.49 -18.28
C TRP A 850 31.31 -16.60 -17.09
N GLU A 851 30.52 -15.56 -16.81
CA GLU A 851 30.71 -14.73 -15.62
C GLU A 851 30.62 -15.57 -14.34
N MET A 852 29.58 -16.41 -14.23
CA MET A 852 29.36 -17.26 -13.07
C MET A 852 30.55 -18.19 -12.80
N ILE A 853 31.22 -18.70 -13.83
CA ILE A 853 32.41 -19.55 -13.65
C ILE A 853 33.73 -18.78 -13.50
N GLY A 854 33.69 -17.44 -13.48
CA GLY A 854 34.84 -16.56 -13.27
C GLY A 854 35.55 -16.07 -14.54
N GLU A 855 35.05 -16.42 -15.72
CA GLU A 855 35.65 -16.08 -17.02
C GLU A 855 35.09 -14.76 -17.57
N ARG A 856 35.43 -13.66 -16.89
CA ARG A 856 34.89 -12.33 -17.16
C ARG A 856 35.16 -11.83 -18.58
N GLU A 857 36.36 -12.08 -19.11
CA GLU A 857 36.74 -11.64 -20.45
C GLU A 857 35.91 -12.33 -21.54
N ARG A 858 35.65 -13.64 -21.40
CA ARG A 858 34.79 -14.38 -22.33
C ARG A 858 33.33 -13.94 -22.23
N SER A 859 32.83 -13.76 -21.00
CA SER A 859 31.51 -13.18 -20.75
C SER A 859 31.33 -11.84 -21.46
N ARG A 860 32.28 -10.92 -21.25
CA ARG A 860 32.30 -9.60 -21.91
C ARG A 860 32.33 -9.73 -23.43
N ALA A 861 33.19 -10.58 -23.97
CA ALA A 861 33.33 -10.78 -25.41
C ALA A 861 32.00 -11.22 -26.07
N LEU A 862 31.20 -12.06 -25.42
CA LEU A 862 29.88 -12.46 -25.95
C LEU A 862 28.86 -11.32 -25.94
N PHE A 863 28.89 -10.43 -24.94
CA PHE A 863 28.03 -9.25 -24.95
C PHE A 863 28.45 -8.25 -26.02
N GLU A 864 29.76 -8.08 -26.26
CA GLU A 864 30.28 -7.29 -27.36
C GLU A 864 29.94 -7.91 -28.72
N GLU A 865 30.04 -9.24 -28.88
CA GLU A 865 29.58 -9.95 -30.08
C GLU A 865 28.08 -9.71 -30.32
N GLY A 866 27.26 -9.78 -29.27
CA GLY A 866 25.84 -9.48 -29.36
C GLY A 866 25.56 -8.06 -29.86
N ARG A 867 26.32 -7.07 -29.34
CA ARG A 867 26.23 -5.67 -29.78
C ARG A 867 26.61 -5.50 -31.24
N GLU A 868 27.71 -6.11 -31.67
CA GLU A 868 28.20 -6.06 -33.05
C GLU A 868 27.24 -6.75 -34.02
N TYR A 869 26.72 -7.91 -33.63
CA TYR A 869 25.72 -8.64 -34.40
C TYR A 869 24.43 -7.84 -34.57
N LEU A 870 23.91 -7.20 -33.51
CA LEU A 870 22.74 -6.32 -33.61
C LEU A 870 22.99 -5.12 -34.53
N ALA A 871 24.18 -4.53 -34.48
CA ALA A 871 24.56 -3.45 -35.38
C ALA A 871 24.64 -3.93 -36.85
N LEU A 872 25.15 -5.15 -37.07
CA LEU A 872 25.25 -5.78 -38.39
C LEU A 872 23.88 -6.02 -39.02
N VAL A 873 22.94 -6.59 -38.26
CA VAL A 873 21.60 -6.97 -38.77
C VAL A 873 20.58 -5.83 -38.70
N ALA A 874 20.99 -4.65 -38.24
CA ALA A 874 20.12 -3.51 -37.97
C ALA A 874 19.30 -3.04 -39.18
N LYS A 875 19.84 -3.21 -40.39
CA LYS A 875 19.18 -2.79 -41.64
C LYS A 875 18.06 -3.72 -42.08
N ASP A 876 18.12 -4.98 -41.65
CA ASP A 876 17.24 -6.05 -42.13
C ASP A 876 16.08 -6.34 -41.15
N HIS A 877 16.04 -5.65 -40.01
CA HIS A 877 15.08 -5.90 -38.94
C HIS A 877 14.33 -4.64 -38.52
N ALA A 878 13.10 -4.83 -38.04
CA ALA A 878 12.28 -3.72 -37.55
C ALA A 878 12.90 -3.06 -36.30
N PRO A 879 12.87 -1.73 -36.17
CA PRO A 879 13.41 -1.02 -35.01
C PRO A 879 12.85 -1.51 -33.67
N ALA A 880 11.56 -1.90 -33.64
CA ALA A 880 10.91 -2.43 -32.45
C ALA A 880 11.50 -3.76 -31.94
N VAL A 881 12.03 -4.59 -32.85
CA VAL A 881 12.73 -5.84 -32.52
C VAL A 881 14.11 -5.50 -31.96
N LEU A 882 14.86 -4.64 -32.64
CA LEU A 882 16.22 -4.26 -32.24
C LEU A 882 16.24 -3.57 -30.87
N ALA A 883 15.32 -2.63 -30.61
CA ALA A 883 15.21 -1.98 -29.31
C ALA A 883 14.98 -2.99 -28.16
N LEU A 884 14.17 -4.03 -28.40
CA LEU A 884 13.97 -5.11 -27.42
C LEU A 884 15.25 -5.93 -27.21
N GLN A 885 15.96 -6.26 -28.29
CA GLN A 885 17.17 -7.06 -28.20
C GLN A 885 18.33 -6.32 -27.53
N TYR A 886 18.47 -5.01 -27.77
CA TYR A 886 19.41 -4.17 -27.02
C TYR A 886 19.06 -4.13 -25.52
N ASN A 887 17.77 -4.01 -25.18
CA ASN A 887 17.32 -4.10 -23.79
C ASN A 887 17.63 -5.46 -23.15
N ASP A 888 17.38 -6.57 -23.86
CA ASP A 888 17.66 -7.92 -23.36
C ASP A 888 19.16 -8.15 -23.12
N LEU A 889 20.00 -7.62 -24.03
CA LEU A 889 21.45 -7.66 -23.90
C LEU A 889 21.95 -6.76 -22.75
N ALA A 890 21.40 -5.55 -22.61
CA ALA A 890 21.72 -4.65 -21.50
C ALA A 890 21.38 -5.27 -20.15
N ARG A 891 20.18 -5.86 -20.02
CA ARG A 891 19.78 -6.61 -18.82
C ARG A 891 20.75 -7.74 -18.49
N ALA A 892 21.20 -8.48 -19.50
CA ALA A 892 22.15 -9.57 -19.32
C ALA A 892 23.51 -9.06 -18.85
N ALA A 893 23.98 -7.94 -19.40
CA ALA A 893 25.23 -7.29 -19.02
C ALA A 893 25.17 -6.74 -17.58
N ILE A 894 24.07 -6.08 -17.18
CA ILE A 894 23.83 -5.58 -15.80
C ILE A 894 23.87 -6.73 -14.79
N GLY A 895 23.22 -7.85 -15.10
CA GLY A 895 23.21 -9.05 -14.24
C GLY A 895 24.52 -9.85 -14.25
N SER A 896 25.61 -9.29 -14.77
CA SER A 896 26.93 -9.91 -14.88
C SER A 896 28.03 -8.90 -14.54
N GLY A 897 29.30 -9.32 -14.55
CA GLY A 897 30.46 -8.44 -14.31
C GLY A 897 30.75 -7.44 -15.44
N SER A 898 29.80 -7.19 -16.34
CA SER A 898 29.92 -6.31 -17.52
C SER A 898 28.90 -5.16 -17.52
N ALA A 899 28.47 -4.70 -16.34
CA ALA A 899 27.48 -3.62 -16.21
C ALA A 899 27.94 -2.29 -16.85
N ASP A 900 29.25 -2.08 -17.01
CA ASP A 900 29.84 -0.92 -17.69
C ASP A 900 29.46 -0.82 -19.18
N LEU A 901 29.10 -1.94 -19.83
CA LEU A 901 28.61 -1.94 -21.22
C LEU A 901 27.17 -1.47 -21.33
N ALA A 902 26.38 -1.57 -20.26
CA ALA A 902 24.94 -1.36 -20.30
C ALA A 902 24.52 0.07 -20.72
N PRO A 903 25.16 1.17 -20.26
CA PRO A 903 24.82 2.51 -20.74
C PRO A 903 24.85 2.65 -22.26
N GLY A 904 25.88 2.11 -22.92
CA GLY A 904 25.98 2.14 -24.38
C GLY A 904 24.91 1.29 -25.08
N LEU A 905 24.56 0.14 -24.50
CA LEU A 905 23.48 -0.72 -25.01
C LEU A 905 22.09 -0.08 -24.86
N ILE A 906 21.85 0.61 -23.73
CA ILE A 906 20.60 1.33 -23.46
C ILE A 906 20.42 2.46 -24.46
N LEU A 907 21.47 3.28 -24.69
CA LEU A 907 21.43 4.36 -25.69
C LEU A 907 21.20 3.83 -27.11
N ALA A 908 21.87 2.74 -27.49
CA ALA A 908 21.62 2.10 -28.79
C ALA A 908 20.19 1.57 -28.92
N GLY A 909 19.65 0.95 -27.86
CA GLY A 909 18.25 0.51 -27.82
C GLY A 909 17.26 1.68 -27.93
N GLU A 910 17.58 2.80 -27.29
CA GLU A 910 16.81 4.04 -27.36
C GLU A 910 16.79 4.62 -28.79
N ASP A 911 17.93 4.65 -29.48
CA ASP A 911 18.01 5.11 -30.88
C ASP A 911 17.12 4.31 -31.83
N PHE A 912 16.87 3.03 -31.53
CA PHE A 912 15.90 2.21 -32.25
C PHE A 912 14.47 2.44 -31.78
N ALA A 913 14.24 2.69 -30.49
CA ALA A 913 12.93 3.06 -29.97
C ALA A 913 12.42 4.37 -30.60
N ASP A 914 13.30 5.36 -30.77
CA ASP A 914 13.03 6.63 -31.46
C ASP A 914 12.58 6.45 -32.92
N LYS A 915 12.92 5.31 -33.55
CA LYS A 915 12.57 4.99 -34.94
C LYS A 915 11.30 4.15 -35.08
N ILE A 916 10.69 3.70 -33.97
CA ILE A 916 9.48 2.86 -34.01
C ILE A 916 8.28 3.64 -34.54
N PHE A 917 8.18 4.91 -34.17
CA PHE A 917 7.11 5.80 -34.58
C PHE A 917 7.68 7.06 -35.25
N SER A 918 7.06 7.44 -36.36
CA SER A 918 7.24 8.76 -36.97
C SER A 918 5.90 9.32 -37.44
N ASP A 919 5.81 10.63 -37.69
CA ASP A 919 4.57 11.25 -38.18
C ASP A 919 4.13 10.70 -39.56
N ALA A 920 5.05 10.09 -40.30
CA ALA A 920 4.80 9.39 -41.57
C ALA A 920 4.19 7.99 -41.39
N THR A 921 4.03 7.48 -40.16
CA THR A 921 3.46 6.16 -39.89
C THR A 921 2.00 6.10 -40.37
N PRO A 922 1.60 5.05 -41.14
CA PRO A 922 0.22 4.90 -41.61
C PRO A 922 -0.79 4.91 -40.48
N GLU A 923 -1.90 5.63 -40.66
CA GLU A 923 -2.92 5.85 -39.62
C GLU A 923 -3.39 4.55 -38.96
N ALA A 924 -3.65 3.51 -39.76
CA ALA A 924 -4.08 2.19 -39.27
C ALA A 924 -3.06 1.48 -38.36
N GLN A 925 -1.78 1.90 -38.38
CA GLN A 925 -0.71 1.30 -37.59
C GLN A 925 -0.26 2.18 -36.42
N ARG A 926 -0.61 3.47 -36.41
CA ARG A 926 -0.14 4.46 -35.42
C ARG A 926 -0.36 4.02 -33.99
N GLU A 927 -1.55 3.49 -33.70
CA GLU A 927 -1.90 3.03 -32.35
C GLU A 927 -0.94 1.93 -31.86
N ASN A 928 -0.75 0.88 -32.65
CA ASN A 928 0.10 -0.26 -32.28
C ASN A 928 1.58 0.13 -32.20
N THR A 929 2.06 1.01 -33.08
CA THR A 929 3.46 1.47 -33.04
C THR A 929 3.73 2.38 -31.85
N LEU A 930 2.80 3.27 -31.48
CA LEU A 930 2.92 4.09 -30.27
C LEU A 930 2.88 3.25 -28.99
N VAL A 931 1.99 2.24 -28.90
CA VAL A 931 1.99 1.28 -27.77
C VAL A 931 3.34 0.58 -27.68
N THR A 932 3.85 0.10 -28.82
CA THR A 932 5.15 -0.58 -28.87
C THR A 932 6.28 0.36 -28.44
N ALA A 933 6.29 1.61 -28.91
CA ALA A 933 7.29 2.60 -28.53
C ALA A 933 7.26 2.89 -27.02
N ALA A 934 6.08 3.17 -26.45
CA ALA A 934 5.90 3.39 -25.01
C ALA A 934 6.43 2.22 -24.18
N GLN A 935 6.13 0.98 -24.58
CA GLN A 935 6.62 -0.23 -23.92
C GLN A 935 8.15 -0.38 -24.00
N ARG A 936 8.78 -0.01 -25.12
CA ARG A 936 10.25 -0.05 -25.28
C ARG A 936 10.94 1.00 -24.42
N TYR A 937 10.43 2.24 -24.40
CA TYR A 937 10.95 3.27 -23.51
C TYR A 937 10.82 2.86 -22.04
N ARG A 938 9.67 2.31 -21.62
CA ARG A 938 9.47 1.87 -20.22
C ARG A 938 10.56 0.90 -19.74
N VAL A 939 10.86 -0.14 -20.53
CA VAL A 939 11.86 -1.13 -20.13
C VAL A 939 13.29 -0.56 -20.16
N LEU A 940 13.62 0.26 -21.16
CA LEU A 940 14.93 0.92 -21.26
C LEU A 940 15.16 1.95 -20.14
N GLY A 941 14.14 2.72 -19.76
CA GLY A 941 14.19 3.66 -18.64
C GLY A 941 14.43 2.93 -17.31
N SER A 942 13.79 1.78 -17.13
CA SER A 942 14.04 0.92 -15.97
C SER A 942 15.48 0.37 -15.95
N ARG A 943 16.06 0.04 -17.12
CA ARG A 943 17.47 -0.38 -17.20
C ARG A 943 18.45 0.76 -16.87
N ALA A 944 18.15 1.98 -17.32
CA ALA A 944 18.97 3.16 -17.00
C ALA A 944 19.00 3.43 -15.49
N TRP A 945 17.87 3.24 -14.81
CA TRP A 945 17.82 3.30 -13.35
C TRP A 945 18.67 2.22 -12.67
N GLU A 946 18.63 0.97 -13.13
CA GLU A 946 19.43 -0.12 -12.55
C GLU A 946 20.94 0.16 -12.59
N VAL A 947 21.42 0.93 -13.57
CA VAL A 947 22.83 1.37 -13.67
C VAL A 947 23.09 2.71 -13.00
N ARG A 948 22.15 3.20 -12.18
CA ARG A 948 22.19 4.47 -11.43
C ARG A 948 22.32 5.72 -12.32
N ASP A 949 21.87 5.66 -13.58
CA ASP A 949 21.79 6.82 -14.47
C ASP A 949 20.39 7.43 -14.45
N MET A 950 20.10 8.19 -13.39
CA MET A 950 18.80 8.81 -13.14
C MET A 950 18.39 9.80 -14.25
N VAL A 951 19.35 10.55 -14.79
CA VAL A 951 19.11 11.55 -15.85
C VAL A 951 18.65 10.86 -17.14
N THR A 952 19.34 9.77 -17.53
CA THR A 952 18.91 8.98 -18.69
C THR A 952 17.59 8.27 -18.44
N ALA A 953 17.38 7.73 -17.25
CA ALA A 953 16.11 7.07 -16.88
C ALA A 953 14.93 8.03 -17.02
N GLN A 954 14.99 9.20 -16.39
CA GLN A 954 13.94 10.22 -16.47
C GLN A 954 13.68 10.65 -17.92
N ARG A 955 14.73 10.93 -18.69
CA ARG A 955 14.62 11.31 -20.11
C ARG A 955 13.92 10.24 -20.94
N ILE A 956 14.26 8.96 -20.75
CA ILE A 956 13.65 7.85 -21.47
C ILE A 956 12.18 7.66 -21.04
N PHE A 957 11.86 7.73 -19.75
CA PHE A 957 10.49 7.66 -19.27
C PHE A 957 9.62 8.80 -19.84
N SER A 958 10.14 10.03 -19.92
CA SER A 958 9.46 11.16 -20.56
C SER A 958 9.15 10.89 -22.04
N LYS A 959 10.07 10.27 -22.80
CA LYS A 959 9.79 9.85 -24.19
C LYS A 959 8.70 8.78 -24.27
N GLY A 960 8.69 7.85 -23.31
CA GLY A 960 7.62 6.86 -23.14
C GLY A 960 6.27 7.51 -22.92
N GLN A 961 6.20 8.47 -22.00
CA GLN A 961 4.98 9.21 -21.68
C GLN A 961 4.47 9.99 -22.89
N ASN A 962 5.35 10.72 -23.57
CA ASN A 962 5.00 11.44 -24.81
C ASN A 962 4.45 10.51 -25.90
N SER A 963 4.93 9.27 -25.98
CA SER A 963 4.41 8.27 -26.91
C SER A 963 3.02 7.78 -26.50
N ALA A 964 2.82 7.51 -25.20
CA ALA A 964 1.53 7.10 -24.65
C ALA A 964 0.47 8.20 -24.77
N GLU A 965 0.85 9.47 -24.61
CA GLU A 965 -0.06 10.61 -24.72
C GLU A 965 -0.67 10.79 -26.11
N LYS A 966 0.06 10.37 -27.16
CA LYS A 966 -0.39 10.40 -28.57
C LYS A 966 -1.35 9.28 -28.94
N LEU A 967 -1.59 8.30 -28.06
CA LEU A 967 -2.51 7.19 -28.32
C LEU A 967 -3.95 7.68 -28.47
N ALA A 968 -4.65 7.16 -29.49
CA ALA A 968 -6.03 7.53 -29.78
C ALA A 968 -7.01 6.71 -28.93
N SER A 969 -6.69 5.44 -28.63
CA SER A 969 -7.50 4.64 -27.72
C SER A 969 -7.29 5.10 -26.28
N LEU A 970 -8.35 5.58 -25.65
CA LEU A 970 -8.34 5.98 -24.25
C LEU A 970 -7.91 4.83 -23.33
N SER A 971 -8.30 3.59 -23.65
CA SER A 971 -7.90 2.39 -22.90
C SER A 971 -6.40 2.12 -22.98
N ASN A 972 -5.81 2.18 -24.17
CA ASN A 972 -4.36 1.98 -24.34
C ASN A 972 -3.59 3.14 -23.72
N LYS A 973 -4.02 4.39 -23.93
CA LYS A 973 -3.42 5.58 -23.33
C LYS A 973 -3.34 5.45 -21.81
N THR A 974 -4.47 5.14 -21.18
CA THR A 974 -4.58 4.95 -19.73
C THR A 974 -3.67 3.84 -19.23
N ARG A 975 -3.68 2.68 -19.90
CA ARG A 975 -2.81 1.54 -19.55
C ARG A 975 -1.32 1.87 -19.66
N GLU A 976 -0.88 2.43 -20.79
CA GLU A 976 0.55 2.67 -21.00
C GLU A 976 1.07 3.82 -20.14
N MET A 977 0.30 4.91 -19.95
CA MET A 977 0.66 5.98 -19.00
C MET A 977 0.75 5.45 -17.56
N GLY A 978 -0.23 4.65 -17.12
CA GLY A 978 -0.20 4.04 -15.78
C GLY A 978 0.97 3.06 -15.59
N ASN A 979 1.32 2.29 -16.62
CA ASN A 979 2.50 1.42 -16.58
C ASN A 979 3.82 2.20 -16.49
N LEU A 980 3.92 3.35 -17.18
CA LEU A 980 5.09 4.21 -17.15
C LEU A 980 5.25 4.89 -15.79
N ALA A 981 4.16 5.44 -15.24
CA ALA A 981 4.16 6.06 -13.92
C ALA A 981 4.64 5.09 -12.83
N ARG A 982 4.12 3.85 -12.82
CA ARG A 982 4.54 2.82 -11.87
C ARG A 982 5.99 2.41 -12.04
N ALA A 983 6.44 2.18 -13.27
CA ALA A 983 7.82 1.84 -13.55
C ALA A 983 8.79 2.96 -13.15
N ALA A 984 8.40 4.23 -13.33
CA ALA A 984 9.19 5.36 -12.86
C ALA A 984 9.23 5.45 -11.33
N GLY A 985 8.10 5.17 -10.65
CA GLY A 985 8.04 5.10 -9.19
C GLY A 985 8.91 3.97 -8.61
N GLU A 986 8.88 2.79 -9.23
CA GLU A 986 9.77 1.67 -8.90
C GLU A 986 11.25 2.03 -9.14
N ALA A 987 11.51 2.88 -10.14
CA ALA A 987 12.81 3.47 -10.42
C ALA A 987 13.15 4.68 -9.52
N GLY A 988 12.44 4.91 -8.42
CA GLY A 988 12.72 6.00 -7.48
C GLY A 988 12.55 7.42 -8.04
N LEU A 989 12.03 7.58 -9.26
CA LEU A 989 11.72 8.87 -9.88
C LEU A 989 10.36 9.36 -9.40
N ILE A 990 10.25 9.57 -8.09
CA ILE A 990 8.98 9.78 -7.39
C ILE A 990 8.21 10.98 -7.95
N GLU A 991 8.83 12.14 -8.09
CA GLU A 991 8.16 13.35 -8.60
C GLU A 991 7.59 13.12 -10.01
N PHE A 992 8.41 12.58 -10.92
CA PHE A 992 7.96 12.24 -12.27
C PHE A 992 6.83 11.20 -12.24
N ALA A 993 6.93 10.19 -11.39
CA ALA A 993 5.90 9.16 -11.25
C ALA A 993 4.57 9.73 -10.75
N MET A 994 4.62 10.67 -9.79
CA MET A 994 3.45 11.35 -9.26
C MET A 994 2.78 12.21 -10.33
N GLU A 995 3.56 13.03 -11.06
CA GLU A 995 3.07 13.82 -12.19
C GLU A 995 2.46 12.93 -13.28
N ALA A 996 3.16 11.87 -13.67
CA ALA A 996 2.70 10.92 -14.69
C ALA A 996 1.42 10.19 -14.24
N ALA A 997 1.29 9.82 -12.97
CA ALA A 997 0.08 9.21 -12.41
C ALA A 997 -1.11 10.18 -12.43
N LEU A 998 -0.88 11.45 -12.09
CA LEU A 998 -1.90 12.49 -12.16
C LEU A 998 -2.30 12.83 -13.60
N ALA A 999 -1.41 12.63 -14.58
CA ALA A 999 -1.68 12.83 -16.00
C ALA A 999 -2.48 11.67 -16.65
N VAL A 1000 -2.60 10.51 -15.98
CA VAL A 1000 -3.38 9.37 -16.51
C VAL A 1000 -4.84 9.78 -16.73
N PRO A 1001 -5.43 9.54 -17.92
CA PRO A 1001 -6.82 9.88 -18.15
C PRO A 1001 -7.80 9.16 -17.22
N LEU A 1002 -8.85 9.87 -16.81
CA LEU A 1002 -9.97 9.27 -16.08
C LEU A 1002 -10.87 8.48 -17.04
N ILE A 1003 -11.00 7.17 -16.81
CA ILE A 1003 -12.02 6.34 -17.46
C ILE A 1003 -13.11 6.07 -16.42
N HIS A 1004 -14.34 6.52 -16.69
CA HIS A 1004 -15.51 6.12 -15.91
C HIS A 1004 -16.03 4.78 -16.45
N GLY A 1005 -15.69 3.66 -15.79
CA GLY A 1005 -16.22 2.35 -16.17
C GLY A 1005 -15.71 1.18 -15.31
N PRO A 1006 -16.46 0.06 -15.22
CA PRO A 1006 -16.23 -1.03 -14.26
C PRO A 1006 -15.10 -2.03 -14.63
N SER A 1007 -14.16 -1.67 -15.50
CA SER A 1007 -13.15 -2.62 -15.99
C SER A 1007 -11.90 -2.66 -15.10
N ALA A 1008 -11.90 -3.56 -14.12
CA ALA A 1008 -10.77 -3.83 -13.21
C ALA A 1008 -9.44 -4.27 -13.89
N ALA A 1009 -9.45 -4.57 -15.21
CA ALA A 1009 -8.25 -5.03 -15.94
C ALA A 1009 -7.38 -3.90 -16.54
N ILE A 1010 -7.83 -2.65 -16.51
CA ILE A 1010 -7.07 -1.49 -17.00
C ILE A 1010 -6.62 -0.70 -15.77
N PRO A 1011 -5.31 -0.40 -15.57
CA PRO A 1011 -4.89 0.49 -14.50
C PRO A 1011 -5.60 1.83 -14.65
N GLY A 1012 -6.63 2.10 -13.83
CA GLY A 1012 -7.30 3.39 -13.83
C GLY A 1012 -6.35 4.47 -13.30
N ARG A 1013 -6.68 5.75 -13.52
CA ARG A 1013 -5.94 6.87 -12.90
C ARG A 1013 -5.83 6.68 -11.39
N TYR A 1014 -6.95 6.35 -10.73
CA TYR A 1014 -6.98 6.16 -9.28
C TYR A 1014 -6.11 4.98 -8.83
N ASP A 1015 -6.19 3.83 -9.51
CA ASP A 1015 -5.30 2.70 -9.19
C ASP A 1015 -3.82 3.05 -9.39
N THR A 1016 -3.49 3.78 -10.46
CA THR A 1016 -2.13 4.23 -10.73
C THR A 1016 -1.64 5.19 -9.65
N ILE A 1017 -2.47 6.17 -9.27
CA ILE A 1017 -2.21 7.07 -8.16
C ILE A 1017 -1.93 6.27 -6.89
N GLY A 1018 -2.75 5.25 -6.62
CA GLY A 1018 -2.58 4.45 -5.42
C GLY A 1018 -1.35 3.55 -5.42
N ASP A 1019 -0.99 3.00 -6.57
CA ASP A 1019 0.24 2.21 -6.73
C ASP A 1019 1.47 3.11 -6.53
N VAL A 1020 1.49 4.30 -7.14
CA VAL A 1020 2.61 5.26 -6.99
C VAL A 1020 2.69 5.81 -5.58
N ALA A 1021 1.57 6.21 -4.96
CA ALA A 1021 1.55 6.66 -3.57
C ALA A 1021 2.06 5.58 -2.61
N ALA A 1022 1.69 4.31 -2.84
CA ALA A 1022 2.21 3.20 -2.05
C ALA A 1022 3.73 3.01 -2.21
N LEU A 1023 4.28 3.25 -3.41
CA LEU A 1023 5.73 3.22 -3.65
C LEU A 1023 6.44 4.38 -2.93
N VAL A 1024 5.88 5.60 -2.97
CA VAL A 1024 6.40 6.77 -2.26
C VAL A 1024 6.55 6.48 -0.76
N VAL A 1025 5.52 5.91 -0.14
CA VAL A 1025 5.54 5.62 1.31
C VAL A 1025 6.50 4.49 1.66
N LYS A 1026 6.68 3.51 0.77
CA LYS A 1026 7.56 2.35 1.00
C LYS A 1026 9.03 2.59 0.70
N GLN A 1027 9.36 3.72 0.08
CA GLN A 1027 10.75 4.06 -0.17
C GLN A 1027 11.51 4.09 1.16
N ASP A 1028 12.61 3.35 1.19
CA ASP A 1028 13.43 3.11 2.37
C ASP A 1028 14.89 3.14 1.94
N ASP A 1029 15.65 4.09 2.49
CA ASP A 1029 17.06 4.26 2.18
C ASP A 1029 17.94 3.29 2.99
N PHE A 1030 17.39 2.68 4.05
CA PHE A 1030 18.07 1.73 4.93
C PHE A 1030 17.24 0.45 5.14
N PRO A 1031 16.96 -0.33 4.07
CA PRO A 1031 16.03 -1.46 4.12
C PRO A 1031 16.46 -2.62 5.05
N ASP A 1032 17.72 -2.63 5.49
CA ASP A 1032 18.30 -3.66 6.36
C ASP A 1032 18.14 -3.34 7.86
N THR A 1033 17.50 -2.21 8.21
CA THR A 1033 17.26 -1.83 9.61
C THR A 1033 15.91 -1.14 9.83
N ASP A 1034 15.37 -1.29 11.03
CA ASP A 1034 14.14 -0.63 11.48
C ASP A 1034 14.42 0.66 12.26
N ILE A 1035 15.64 1.18 12.30
CA ILE A 1035 15.97 2.37 13.11
C ILE A 1035 16.19 3.66 12.30
N ALA A 1036 16.25 3.59 10.96
CA ALA A 1036 16.46 4.74 10.08
C ALA A 1036 15.85 4.47 8.70
N TRP A 1037 15.49 5.53 7.94
CA TRP A 1037 14.76 5.38 6.65
C TRP A 1037 15.01 6.45 5.60
N VAL A 1038 15.56 7.60 6.01
CA VAL A 1038 15.72 8.78 5.17
C VAL A 1038 17.18 9.16 5.15
N ASP A 1039 17.69 9.25 3.94
CA ASP A 1039 19.00 9.78 3.57
C ASP A 1039 18.73 10.72 2.39
N THR A 1040 18.74 12.02 2.62
CA THR A 1040 18.29 12.99 1.62
C THR A 1040 19.30 13.18 0.49
N ASP A 1041 20.60 13.17 0.78
CA ASP A 1041 21.67 13.41 -0.19
C ASP A 1041 22.31 12.12 -0.79
N LYS A 1042 21.95 10.95 -0.24
CA LYS A 1042 22.39 9.60 -0.63
C LYS A 1042 23.84 9.30 -0.30
N ASP A 1043 24.41 9.89 0.74
CA ASP A 1043 25.77 9.62 1.20
C ASP A 1043 25.91 8.32 2.03
N GLY A 1044 24.78 7.72 2.43
CA GLY A 1044 24.70 6.50 3.25
C GLY A 1044 24.62 6.76 4.75
N ARG A 1045 24.44 8.02 5.19
CA ARG A 1045 24.17 8.39 6.58
C ARG A 1045 22.70 8.80 6.74
N PRO A 1046 22.03 8.38 7.83
CA PRO A 1046 20.65 8.79 8.06
C PRO A 1046 20.53 10.25 8.50
N ASP A 1047 19.56 10.94 7.94
CA ASP A 1047 19.14 12.28 8.39
C ASP A 1047 18.69 12.23 9.86
N PHE A 1048 18.05 11.14 10.31
CA PHE A 1048 17.56 10.92 11.67
C PHE A 1048 17.25 9.44 11.97
N PHE A 1049 17.26 9.08 13.27
CA PHE A 1049 16.89 7.77 13.80
C PHE A 1049 15.44 7.70 14.28
N HIS A 1050 14.87 6.51 14.43
CA HIS A 1050 13.52 6.33 14.95
C HIS A 1050 13.35 6.86 16.38
N PRO A 1051 12.20 7.46 16.75
CA PRO A 1051 11.96 7.94 18.12
C PRO A 1051 12.00 6.87 19.21
N LEU A 1052 11.79 5.60 18.87
CA LEU A 1052 11.89 4.47 19.81
C LEU A 1052 13.22 3.69 19.72
N ALA A 1053 14.15 4.09 18.84
CA ALA A 1053 15.47 3.45 18.79
C ALA A 1053 16.25 3.79 20.07
N THR A 1054 16.82 2.77 20.72
CA THR A 1054 17.70 2.99 21.88
C THR A 1054 19.14 3.23 21.41
N ASP A 1055 19.96 3.80 22.29
CA ASP A 1055 21.39 4.02 22.01
C ASP A 1055 22.10 2.69 21.67
N GLU A 1056 21.71 1.58 22.30
CA GLU A 1056 22.22 0.25 21.99
C GLU A 1056 21.85 -0.18 20.57
N MET A 1057 20.60 0.01 20.14
CA MET A 1057 20.16 -0.33 18.78
C MET A 1057 20.91 0.49 17.72
N ILE A 1058 21.13 1.79 17.99
CA ILE A 1058 21.90 2.67 17.12
C ILE A 1058 23.36 2.18 17.03
N ALA A 1059 23.98 1.89 18.18
CA ALA A 1059 25.35 1.39 18.22
C ALA A 1059 25.51 0.02 17.51
N GLU A 1060 24.54 -0.89 17.64
CA GLU A 1060 24.54 -2.19 16.97
C GLU A 1060 24.36 -2.10 15.45
N SER A 1061 23.65 -1.07 14.98
CA SER A 1061 23.45 -0.84 13.54
C SER A 1061 24.71 -0.40 12.80
N GLY A 1062 25.64 0.25 13.50
CA GLY A 1062 26.82 0.89 12.90
C GLY A 1062 26.53 2.16 12.08
N LEU A 1063 25.30 2.68 12.11
CA LEU A 1063 24.94 3.93 11.46
C LEU A 1063 25.30 5.15 12.33
N GLU A 1064 25.65 6.25 11.67
CA GLU A 1064 25.95 7.54 12.31
C GLU A 1064 25.04 8.62 11.72
N LEU A 1065 24.51 9.52 12.56
CA LEU A 1065 23.68 10.64 12.12
C LEU A 1065 24.45 11.51 11.11
N ASP A 1066 23.77 11.93 10.04
CA ASP A 1066 24.32 12.85 9.05
C ASP A 1066 24.44 14.29 9.60
N PRO A 1067 25.65 14.89 9.65
CA PRO A 1067 25.80 16.28 10.04
C PRO A 1067 25.40 17.32 8.98
N ASP A 1068 25.18 16.93 7.72
CA ASP A 1068 24.90 17.81 6.56
C ASP A 1068 23.85 17.17 5.65
N SER A 1069 22.58 17.19 6.07
CA SER A 1069 21.51 16.38 5.48
C SER A 1069 21.21 16.68 3.99
N ASN A 1070 21.69 17.79 3.42
CA ASN A 1070 21.53 18.12 1.99
C ASN A 1070 22.85 18.07 1.20
N GLY A 1071 23.97 17.75 1.85
CA GLY A 1071 25.29 17.63 1.24
C GLY A 1071 25.81 18.94 0.62
N ASN A 1072 25.31 20.11 1.06
CA ASN A 1072 25.71 21.41 0.49
C ASN A 1072 27.01 21.96 1.08
N GLY A 1073 27.56 21.30 2.10
CA GLY A 1073 28.78 21.66 2.81
C GLY A 1073 28.59 22.57 4.02
N ILE A 1074 27.34 22.89 4.40
CA ILE A 1074 26.96 23.67 5.58
C ILE A 1074 26.34 22.72 6.61
N PRO A 1075 26.94 22.53 7.79
CA PRO A 1075 26.39 21.63 8.80
C PRO A 1075 24.98 22.04 9.25
N ASP A 1076 24.12 21.09 9.60
CA ASP A 1076 22.73 21.31 10.06
C ASP A 1076 22.61 22.14 11.35
N THR A 1077 23.74 22.38 12.05
CA THR A 1077 23.84 23.30 13.18
C THR A 1077 23.87 24.78 12.77
N GLU A 1078 24.16 25.06 11.50
CA GLU A 1078 24.29 26.39 10.91
C GLU A 1078 23.41 26.57 9.66
N ASP A 1079 22.98 25.47 9.02
CA ASP A 1079 22.17 25.51 7.81
C ASP A 1079 20.71 25.88 8.12
N MET A 1080 20.27 27.03 7.59
CA MET A 1080 18.88 27.46 7.66
C MET A 1080 17.99 26.69 6.67
N ARG A 1081 18.55 25.88 5.76
CA ARG A 1081 17.84 25.07 4.76
C ARG A 1081 18.37 23.63 4.69
N PRO A 1082 18.40 22.91 5.82
CA PRO A 1082 19.21 21.69 6.02
C PRO A 1082 18.86 20.50 5.11
N ILE A 1083 17.68 20.49 4.47
CA ILE A 1083 17.27 19.40 3.54
C ILE A 1083 16.92 19.91 2.13
N PHE A 1084 17.23 21.17 1.81
CA PHE A 1084 16.96 21.78 0.51
C PHE A 1084 18.08 21.53 -0.49
N LEU A 1085 17.77 20.77 -1.55
CA LEU A 1085 18.67 20.54 -2.69
C LEU A 1085 18.40 21.60 -3.78
N PRO A 1086 19.40 22.44 -4.16
CA PRO A 1086 19.25 23.52 -5.15
C PRO A 1086 18.95 23.10 -6.59
#